data_AF-A0A9P4UZ46-F1
#
_entry.id   AF-A0A9P4UZ46-F1
#
_cell.length_a   1.000
_cell.length_b   1.000
_cell.length_c   1.000
_cell.angle_alpha   90.00
_cell.angle_beta   90.00
_cell.angle_gamma   90.00
#
_symmetry.space_group_name_H-M   'P 1'
#
loop_
_entity.id
_entity.type
_entity.pdbx_description
1 polymer ?
#
loop_
_entity_poly.entity_id
_entity_poly.type
_entity_poly.pdbx_seq_one_letter_code
_entity_poly.pdbx_strand_id
1 'polypeptide(L)'
;MLSAFTARPIVELKQRDKSKIESILAYGDRVLVGLNTGSLRIYRVNEASADAEPSQNGTENGEPADEPTTPKVKPADLLREEEKFSRRPIQQLAIIKEANILVSLSDNHVSIHDLQSYALQEKLEKTRGTTTFAATSNIVKDPDTGIPTIVSRLVVAVKRKIIMWTWQDMELTGDATEITLIASVKSLTWASGTKVVAGMDPGFVLVDVESQEIKDIVKGGALNEAGGQGGTRFGAVSSSGMSYMGMGGWVPKPMATRLGEGEMLLSKDVNSLFIDADGNGLDKRQVPWPTAPEYLAYSYPYMLALQAPSKGGLEVRNPDTLNLLQTIALPNANFLHVPQPNISLAHAGKGFLVASDRCIWRMGAQNYESQIDELVLNGRYDEALSLLGMLEDTLLQDKEGRVREIMMLKAQGLFMLRKFRDALELFIKAEAPPARIIALYPKSIAGNFSATENEQDAESEAGQPDQEDVNGDKNEIDNKTNLASPKSTLGRSMMSKFIGEQKKKDSDTATIRSEDKDDTDTASIRGKTAEVKQEDNNSLEGKDLKFALHALQSFLTQCRVRIKQYIDTDGKLLIDLPTPSKNQEADYKPPFVNLIQDASSSTEVDWAAKLLEVAQLVDTTLFRAYMIANPGVAASLFRIPNFCDPVVVNEKLYETGRYADLIDFLHGKKLHRQALELLEKFGKNEADEEVSPALQGPRRTVGYLQQLPPDMIDLILEFAEWPLRTDADLGMDVFLADTENAETLPRQRVLDFLQDIDVKLAVRYLEHIIEELNDLTPDFHQRLVDLFLARLKSSDFKDDEARQRWRERLQTFLKTSAQYNKYSVFKQLPSEDADYFESRAIVLSKMGYHKQALQIYVFQLQDYHKAEEYCNQIYLSTPQPNSPTKSFQPSTTLPASVDPEDSEPSIYHLLLSLYLTPPPPHQANWPPALELLGKHGARLPASTTLDLMPPTLPVKDLEWYFRGRIRNANSVMNEERIVARLRGVEKAEVEAQVLLGDGKVDAHGRTVPGGYNRRVVIDEDRHCAICHKRFGGSAIRVYPDNSVVHSGCMRGSVGKKNTNSNSWR
;
A
#
# COMPACT_ATOMS: atom_id res chain seq x y z
N MET A 1 4.52 -34.13 -24.21
CA MET A 1 3.55 -33.41 -25.07
C MET A 1 2.21 -33.67 -24.43
N LEU A 2 1.34 -32.66 -24.36
CA LEU A 2 0.03 -32.78 -23.71
C LEU A 2 -0.85 -33.79 -24.46
N SER A 3 -1.70 -34.52 -23.74
CA SER A 3 -2.73 -35.37 -24.35
C SER A 3 -4.14 -34.73 -24.26
N ALA A 4 -4.40 -33.65 -25.00
CA ALA A 4 -5.68 -32.94 -24.96
C ALA A 4 -6.87 -33.76 -25.49
N PHE A 5 -6.66 -34.49 -26.60
CA PHE A 5 -7.70 -35.30 -27.25
C PHE A 5 -7.25 -36.74 -27.48
N THR A 6 -8.23 -37.65 -27.52
CA THR A 6 -8.04 -39.06 -27.88
C THR A 6 -8.89 -39.40 -29.09
N ALA A 7 -8.27 -39.94 -30.14
CA ALA A 7 -8.99 -40.37 -31.34
C ALA A 7 -9.65 -41.72 -31.13
N ARG A 8 -10.96 -41.80 -31.30
CA ARG A 8 -11.73 -43.06 -31.23
C ARG A 8 -12.41 -43.33 -32.57
N PRO A 9 -12.09 -44.41 -33.29
CA PRO A 9 -12.79 -44.75 -34.53
C PRO A 9 -14.25 -45.12 -34.22
N ILE A 10 -15.20 -44.45 -34.87
CA ILE A 10 -16.64 -44.67 -34.70
C ILE A 10 -17.30 -45.35 -35.90
N VAL A 11 -16.81 -45.09 -37.10
CA VAL A 11 -17.31 -45.71 -38.34
C VAL A 11 -16.12 -46.10 -39.19
N GLU A 12 -16.07 -47.35 -39.64
CA GLU A 12 -15.04 -47.85 -40.55
C GLU A 12 -15.68 -48.62 -41.71
N LEU A 13 -15.47 -48.13 -42.93
CA LEU A 13 -15.93 -48.79 -44.14
C LEU A 13 -15.00 -49.96 -44.46
N LYS A 14 -15.59 -51.15 -44.60
CA LYS A 14 -14.84 -52.37 -44.94
C LYS A 14 -14.12 -52.17 -46.28
N GLN A 15 -12.94 -52.78 -46.41
CA GLN A 15 -12.11 -52.67 -47.62
C GLN A 15 -12.82 -53.18 -48.91
N ARG A 16 -13.84 -54.04 -48.77
CA ARG A 16 -14.69 -54.52 -49.88
C ARG A 16 -15.79 -53.53 -50.29
N ASP A 17 -16.10 -52.55 -49.46
CA ASP A 17 -17.05 -51.49 -49.79
C ASP A 17 -16.42 -50.60 -50.88
N LYS A 18 -17.16 -50.33 -51.96
CA LYS A 18 -16.69 -49.42 -53.03
C LYS A 18 -16.93 -47.96 -52.66
N SER A 19 -17.77 -47.72 -51.66
CA SER A 19 -18.10 -46.38 -51.18
C SER A 19 -16.93 -45.75 -50.43
N LYS A 20 -16.69 -44.48 -50.72
CA LYS A 20 -15.75 -43.61 -50.01
C LYS A 20 -16.49 -42.47 -49.35
N ILE A 21 -16.02 -42.06 -48.18
CA ILE A 21 -16.53 -40.90 -47.46
C ILE A 21 -16.09 -39.63 -48.21
N GLU A 22 -17.05 -38.77 -48.55
CA GLU A 22 -16.84 -37.50 -49.25
C GLU A 22 -17.25 -36.28 -48.41
N SER A 23 -18.16 -36.47 -47.46
CA SER A 23 -18.54 -35.44 -46.49
C SER A 23 -19.05 -36.05 -45.20
N ILE A 24 -18.87 -35.31 -44.11
CA ILE A 24 -19.35 -35.67 -42.78
C ILE A 24 -20.05 -34.46 -42.15
N LEU A 25 -21.12 -34.72 -41.42
CA LEU A 25 -21.85 -33.70 -40.66
C LEU A 25 -22.36 -34.31 -39.35
N ALA A 26 -21.99 -33.69 -38.23
CA ALA A 26 -22.49 -34.08 -36.91
C ALA A 26 -23.76 -33.31 -36.57
N TYR A 27 -24.76 -34.00 -36.04
CA TYR A 27 -26.02 -33.41 -35.59
C TYR A 27 -26.60 -34.18 -34.40
N GLY A 28 -26.51 -33.60 -33.20
CA GLY A 28 -26.91 -34.29 -31.96
C GLY A 28 -26.10 -35.56 -31.75
N ASP A 29 -26.78 -36.68 -31.53
CA ASP A 29 -26.18 -38.02 -31.42
C ASP A 29 -25.99 -38.71 -32.79
N ARG A 30 -26.20 -38.00 -33.91
CA ARG A 30 -26.13 -38.55 -35.27
C ARG A 30 -24.95 -38.01 -36.06
N VAL A 31 -24.43 -38.85 -36.94
CA VAL A 31 -23.43 -38.48 -37.95
C VAL A 31 -23.97 -38.83 -39.32
N LEU A 32 -24.16 -37.81 -40.15
CA LEU A 32 -24.55 -37.93 -41.54
C LEU A 32 -23.28 -38.03 -42.39
N VAL A 33 -23.20 -39.07 -43.21
CA VAL A 33 -22.02 -39.41 -44.02
C VAL A 33 -22.43 -39.43 -45.48
N GLY A 34 -21.94 -38.47 -46.24
CA GLY A 34 -22.11 -38.41 -47.68
C GLY A 34 -21.05 -39.25 -48.38
N LEU A 35 -21.47 -40.12 -49.29
CA LEU A 35 -20.57 -41.03 -50.02
C LEU A 35 -20.30 -40.56 -51.46
N ASN A 36 -19.21 -41.04 -52.04
CA ASN A 36 -18.86 -40.85 -53.46
C ASN A 36 -19.88 -41.46 -54.44
N THR A 37 -20.68 -42.42 -53.99
CA THR A 37 -21.77 -43.01 -54.76
C THR A 37 -22.98 -42.08 -54.88
N GLY A 38 -23.04 -41.00 -54.08
CA GLY A 38 -24.22 -40.15 -53.93
C GLY A 38 -25.22 -40.63 -52.87
N SER A 39 -24.88 -41.69 -52.12
CA SER A 39 -25.70 -42.21 -51.03
C SER A 39 -25.41 -41.48 -49.71
N LEU A 40 -26.44 -41.26 -48.89
CA LEU A 40 -26.32 -40.67 -47.56
C LEU A 40 -26.53 -41.74 -46.48
N ARG A 41 -25.52 -41.99 -45.63
CA ARG A 41 -25.63 -42.90 -44.48
C ARG A 41 -25.77 -42.11 -43.18
N ILE A 42 -26.72 -42.48 -42.34
CA ILE A 42 -26.98 -41.84 -41.06
C ILE A 42 -26.63 -42.82 -39.95
N TYR A 43 -25.62 -42.49 -39.15
CA TYR A 43 -25.20 -43.28 -38.00
C TYR A 43 -25.66 -42.61 -36.71
N ARG A 44 -26.02 -43.41 -35.71
CA ARG A 44 -26.13 -42.98 -34.31
C ARG A 44 -24.82 -43.29 -33.61
N VAL A 45 -24.24 -42.31 -32.93
CA VAL A 45 -23.03 -42.51 -32.13
C VAL A 45 -23.44 -42.87 -30.71
N ASN A 46 -23.00 -44.04 -30.25
CA ASN A 46 -23.30 -44.49 -28.90
C ASN A 46 -22.30 -43.84 -27.92
N GLU A 47 -22.81 -43.21 -26.86
CA GLU A 47 -21.94 -42.73 -25.78
C GLU A 47 -21.45 -43.91 -24.95
N ALA A 48 -20.14 -44.16 -24.98
CA ALA A 48 -19.54 -45.07 -24.02
C ALA A 48 -19.53 -44.36 -22.66
N SER A 49 -20.27 -44.90 -21.69
CA SER A 49 -20.22 -44.48 -20.29
C SER A 49 -18.76 -44.45 -19.83
N ALA A 50 -18.32 -43.30 -19.29
CA ALA A 50 -16.94 -43.05 -18.91
C ALA A 50 -16.48 -43.82 -17.65
N ASP A 51 -17.31 -44.69 -17.06
CA ASP A 51 -17.07 -45.34 -15.76
C ASP A 51 -16.73 -46.84 -15.81
N ALA A 52 -16.38 -47.39 -16.98
CA ALA A 52 -15.85 -48.76 -17.02
C ALA A 52 -14.32 -48.73 -16.90
N GLU A 53 -13.81 -48.59 -15.67
CA GLU A 53 -12.42 -48.87 -15.37
C GLU A 53 -12.07 -50.31 -15.80
N PRO A 54 -10.95 -50.55 -16.51
CA PRO A 54 -10.40 -51.88 -16.64
C PRO A 54 -9.73 -52.22 -15.30
N SER A 55 -10.41 -52.99 -14.46
CA SER A 55 -9.82 -53.59 -13.26
C SER A 55 -8.57 -54.40 -13.65
N GLN A 56 -7.38 -53.84 -13.41
CA GLN A 56 -6.14 -54.60 -13.39
C GLN A 56 -6.06 -55.34 -12.05
N ASN A 57 -6.52 -56.59 -12.03
CA ASN A 57 -6.10 -57.55 -11.01
C ASN A 57 -4.98 -58.41 -11.57
N GLY A 58 -3.80 -58.30 -10.95
CA GLY A 58 -2.74 -59.30 -11.08
C GLY A 58 -3.07 -60.55 -10.27
N THR A 59 -2.95 -61.70 -10.94
CA THR A 59 -2.55 -63.06 -10.48
C THR A 59 -2.49 -63.33 -8.96
N GLU A 60 -3.04 -64.42 -8.43
CA GLU A 60 -2.65 -65.81 -8.71
C GLU A 60 -3.74 -66.86 -8.40
N ASN A 61 -3.59 -68.03 -9.07
CA ASN A 61 -4.11 -69.37 -8.78
C ASN A 61 -5.43 -69.85 -9.44
N GLY A 62 -5.25 -70.73 -10.44
CA GLY A 62 -5.87 -72.07 -10.47
C GLY A 62 -7.28 -72.24 -11.05
N GLU A 63 -7.33 -72.88 -12.22
CA GLU A 63 -8.47 -73.59 -12.88
C GLU A 63 -9.43 -72.79 -13.79
N PRO A 64 -9.90 -73.39 -14.91
CA PRO A 64 -10.62 -72.69 -15.96
C PRO A 64 -12.14 -72.73 -15.72
N ALA A 65 -12.78 -71.57 -15.63
CA ALA A 65 -14.24 -71.46 -15.62
C ALA A 65 -14.69 -70.32 -16.54
N ASP A 66 -15.58 -70.70 -17.46
CA ASP A 66 -16.42 -69.95 -18.42
C ASP A 66 -16.30 -68.40 -18.47
N GLU A 67 -15.92 -67.90 -19.65
CA GLU A 67 -16.01 -66.49 -20.05
C GLU A 67 -17.47 -65.99 -19.93
N PRO A 68 -17.74 -64.90 -19.17
CA PRO A 68 -18.96 -64.14 -19.38
C PRO A 68 -18.73 -63.19 -20.56
N THR A 69 -19.33 -63.51 -21.70
CA THR A 69 -19.42 -62.62 -22.87
C THR A 69 -20.20 -61.36 -22.51
N THR A 70 -19.51 -60.29 -22.10
CA THR A 70 -20.08 -58.94 -22.15
C THR A 70 -20.11 -58.48 -23.62
N PRO A 71 -21.27 -58.10 -24.17
CA PRO A 71 -21.35 -57.71 -25.57
C PRO A 71 -20.58 -56.40 -25.81
N LYS A 72 -19.57 -56.43 -26.68
CA LYS A 72 -18.89 -55.22 -27.18
C LYS A 72 -19.94 -54.28 -27.79
N VAL A 73 -20.27 -53.21 -27.08
CA VAL A 73 -21.15 -52.15 -27.59
C VAL A 73 -20.49 -51.57 -28.85
N LYS A 74 -21.22 -51.58 -29.97
CA LYS A 74 -20.73 -50.97 -31.21
C LYS A 74 -20.63 -49.45 -31.01
N PRO A 75 -19.54 -48.80 -31.46
CA PRO A 75 -19.34 -47.37 -31.23
C PRO A 75 -20.33 -46.50 -32.01
N ALA A 76 -20.85 -47.00 -33.14
CA ALA A 76 -21.95 -46.38 -33.87
C ALA A 76 -22.83 -47.43 -34.55
N ASP A 77 -24.12 -47.14 -34.63
CA ASP A 77 -25.12 -47.96 -35.31
C ASP A 77 -25.64 -47.26 -36.57
N LEU A 78 -25.65 -47.96 -37.71
CA LEU A 78 -26.25 -47.43 -38.94
C LEU A 78 -27.78 -47.42 -38.80
N LEU A 79 -28.36 -46.22 -38.73
CA LEU A 79 -29.81 -46.05 -38.58
C LEU A 79 -30.53 -46.13 -39.93
N ARG A 80 -29.97 -45.50 -40.97
CA ARG A 80 -30.63 -45.31 -42.25
C ARG A 80 -29.60 -45.09 -43.37
N GLU A 81 -29.90 -45.61 -44.56
CA GLU A 81 -29.12 -45.40 -45.77
C GLU A 81 -30.04 -44.96 -46.91
N GLU A 82 -29.75 -43.80 -47.50
CA GLU A 82 -30.49 -43.23 -48.62
C GLU A 82 -29.70 -43.38 -49.92
N GLU A 83 -29.92 -44.50 -50.62
CA GLU A 83 -29.13 -44.91 -51.79
C GLU A 83 -29.31 -44.01 -53.03
N LYS A 84 -30.35 -43.16 -53.06
CA LYS A 84 -30.66 -42.22 -54.15
C LYS A 84 -30.71 -40.76 -53.71
N PHE A 85 -30.01 -40.42 -52.63
CA PHE A 85 -29.97 -39.05 -52.12
C PHE A 85 -29.43 -38.06 -53.16
N SER A 86 -28.35 -38.42 -53.86
CA SER A 86 -27.83 -37.71 -55.02
C SER A 86 -27.35 -38.66 -56.13
N ARG A 87 -27.26 -38.15 -57.36
CA ARG A 87 -26.69 -38.88 -58.51
C ARG A 87 -25.15 -38.84 -58.56
N ARG A 88 -24.54 -37.96 -57.76
CA ARG A 88 -23.11 -37.65 -57.77
C ARG A 88 -22.58 -37.61 -56.33
N PRO A 89 -21.24 -37.65 -56.12
CA PRO A 89 -20.65 -37.49 -54.80
C PRO A 89 -21.24 -36.33 -54.00
N ILE A 90 -21.54 -36.57 -52.73
CA ILE A 90 -22.02 -35.54 -51.80
C ILE A 90 -20.79 -34.84 -51.22
N GLN A 91 -20.48 -33.66 -51.73
CA GLN A 91 -19.23 -32.93 -51.43
C GLN A 91 -19.29 -32.12 -50.13
N GLN A 92 -20.46 -31.63 -49.77
CA GLN A 92 -20.65 -30.83 -48.56
C GLN A 92 -22.08 -31.00 -48.03
N LEU A 93 -22.23 -30.99 -46.71
CA LEU A 93 -23.50 -31.07 -45.99
C LEU A 93 -23.55 -29.96 -44.93
N ALA A 94 -24.72 -29.37 -44.69
CA ALA A 94 -25.01 -28.60 -43.48
C ALA A 94 -26.49 -28.69 -43.10
N ILE A 95 -26.81 -28.31 -41.88
CA ILE A 95 -28.17 -28.29 -41.36
C ILE A 95 -28.50 -26.87 -40.94
N ILE A 96 -29.70 -26.42 -41.29
CA ILE A 96 -30.34 -25.25 -40.70
C ILE A 96 -31.49 -25.80 -39.85
N LYS A 97 -31.21 -25.96 -38.56
CA LYS A 97 -32.08 -26.69 -37.62
C LYS A 97 -33.41 -25.96 -37.47
N GLU A 98 -33.35 -24.64 -37.45
CA GLU A 98 -34.46 -23.72 -37.24
C GLU A 98 -35.48 -23.82 -38.38
N ALA A 99 -35.04 -24.09 -39.61
CA ALA A 99 -35.91 -24.31 -40.76
C ALA A 99 -36.18 -25.80 -41.03
N ASN A 100 -35.67 -26.72 -40.20
CA ASN A 100 -35.78 -28.17 -40.38
C ASN A 100 -35.29 -28.66 -41.77
N ILE A 101 -34.21 -28.07 -42.29
CA ILE A 101 -33.66 -28.40 -43.61
C ILE A 101 -32.22 -28.94 -43.53
N LEU A 102 -31.94 -29.92 -44.39
CA LEU A 102 -30.63 -30.46 -44.70
C LEU A 102 -30.19 -29.92 -46.07
N VAL A 103 -29.06 -29.21 -46.10
CA VAL A 103 -28.46 -28.65 -47.31
C VAL A 103 -27.36 -29.58 -47.80
N SER A 104 -27.39 -29.94 -49.09
CA SER A 104 -26.37 -30.77 -49.72
C SER A 104 -25.78 -30.10 -50.96
N LEU A 105 -24.48 -30.27 -51.17
CA LEU A 105 -23.78 -29.90 -52.40
C LEU A 105 -23.41 -31.16 -53.16
N SER A 106 -23.98 -31.32 -54.36
CA SER A 106 -23.63 -32.40 -55.28
C SER A 106 -23.77 -31.92 -56.72
N ASP A 107 -22.92 -32.42 -57.62
CA ASP A 107 -22.90 -32.00 -59.04
C ASP A 107 -22.72 -30.47 -59.23
N ASN A 108 -21.96 -29.83 -58.34
CA ASN A 108 -21.77 -28.36 -58.27
C ASN A 108 -23.09 -27.58 -58.13
N HIS A 109 -24.08 -28.17 -57.45
CA HIS A 109 -25.40 -27.60 -57.25
C HIS A 109 -25.86 -27.81 -55.81
N VAL A 110 -26.54 -26.82 -55.24
CA VAL A 110 -27.07 -26.91 -53.88
C VAL A 110 -28.52 -27.40 -53.91
N SER A 111 -28.81 -28.40 -53.07
CA SER A 111 -30.13 -28.98 -52.90
C SER A 111 -30.57 -28.89 -51.44
N ILE A 112 -31.84 -28.56 -51.24
CA ILE A 112 -32.51 -28.48 -49.94
C ILE A 112 -33.35 -29.73 -49.77
N HIS A 113 -33.13 -30.42 -48.67
CA HIS A 113 -33.83 -31.63 -48.28
C HIS A 113 -34.53 -31.41 -46.93
N ASP A 114 -35.61 -32.13 -46.70
CA ASP A 114 -36.25 -32.17 -45.38
C ASP A 114 -35.34 -32.90 -44.39
N LEU A 115 -35.09 -32.30 -43.21
CA LEU A 115 -34.13 -32.86 -42.24
C LEU A 115 -34.60 -34.19 -41.61
N GLN A 116 -35.91 -34.44 -41.53
CA GLN A 116 -36.46 -35.63 -40.89
C GLN A 116 -36.60 -36.81 -41.87
N SER A 117 -37.19 -36.55 -43.03
CA SER A 117 -37.45 -37.54 -44.07
C SER A 117 -36.29 -37.73 -45.04
N TYR A 118 -35.37 -36.76 -45.13
CA TYR A 118 -34.28 -36.68 -46.12
C TYR A 118 -34.74 -36.55 -47.58
N ALA A 119 -36.04 -36.35 -47.81
CA ALA A 119 -36.60 -36.14 -49.12
C ALA A 119 -36.16 -34.80 -49.71
N LEU A 120 -35.88 -34.77 -51.01
CA LEU A 120 -35.56 -33.54 -51.74
C LEU A 120 -36.78 -32.62 -51.75
N GLN A 121 -36.63 -31.40 -51.22
CA GLN A 121 -37.65 -30.35 -51.26
C GLN A 121 -37.45 -29.46 -52.49
N GLU A 122 -36.24 -28.91 -52.65
CA GLU A 122 -35.93 -27.96 -53.73
C GLU A 122 -34.49 -28.13 -54.21
N LYS A 123 -34.29 -27.97 -55.52
CA LYS A 123 -32.96 -27.83 -56.12
C LYS A 123 -32.77 -26.38 -56.56
N LEU A 124 -31.81 -25.68 -55.95
CA LEU A 124 -31.63 -24.24 -56.16
C LEU A 124 -30.97 -23.95 -57.52
N GLU A 125 -31.74 -23.85 -58.60
CA GLU A 125 -31.22 -23.74 -59.99
C GLU A 125 -30.21 -22.61 -60.22
N LYS A 126 -30.29 -21.50 -59.45
CA LYS A 126 -29.32 -20.39 -59.49
C LYS A 126 -27.92 -20.77 -58.99
N THR A 127 -27.76 -21.92 -58.32
CA THR A 127 -26.49 -22.37 -57.70
C THR A 127 -25.61 -23.24 -58.62
N ARG A 128 -25.92 -23.32 -59.92
CA ARG A 128 -25.13 -24.15 -60.84
C ARG A 128 -23.68 -23.65 -60.95
N GLY A 129 -22.72 -24.52 -60.64
CA GLY A 129 -21.30 -24.17 -60.59
C GLY A 129 -20.84 -23.70 -59.20
N THR A 130 -21.54 -24.15 -58.15
CA THR A 130 -21.15 -23.92 -56.76
C THR A 130 -19.83 -24.60 -56.44
N THR A 131 -18.96 -23.90 -55.71
CA THR A 131 -17.70 -24.45 -55.17
C THR A 131 -17.80 -24.85 -53.70
N THR A 132 -18.56 -24.09 -52.90
CA THR A 132 -18.78 -24.33 -51.46
C THR A 132 -19.98 -23.51 -50.99
N PHE A 133 -20.53 -23.85 -49.83
CA PHE A 133 -21.52 -23.02 -49.13
C PHE A 133 -21.21 -22.92 -47.63
N ALA A 134 -21.84 -21.97 -46.94
CA ALA A 134 -21.78 -21.84 -45.49
C ALA A 134 -23.15 -21.42 -44.93
N ALA A 135 -23.54 -21.98 -43.79
CA ALA A 135 -24.80 -21.69 -43.12
C ALA A 135 -24.56 -21.17 -41.70
N THR A 136 -25.42 -20.27 -41.24
CA THR A 136 -25.41 -19.70 -39.88
C THR A 136 -26.84 -19.42 -39.42
N SER A 137 -27.08 -19.46 -38.11
CA SER A 137 -28.37 -19.11 -37.48
C SER A 137 -28.09 -18.18 -36.30
N ASN A 138 -28.71 -17.01 -36.26
CA ASN A 138 -28.45 -15.99 -35.24
C ASN A 138 -29.76 -15.37 -34.75
N ILE A 139 -29.75 -14.85 -33.53
CA ILE A 139 -30.86 -14.08 -32.98
C ILE A 139 -30.64 -12.62 -33.35
N VAL A 140 -31.54 -12.05 -34.16
CA VAL A 140 -31.49 -10.65 -34.60
C VAL A 140 -32.73 -9.95 -34.03
N LYS A 141 -32.57 -8.73 -33.53
CA LYS A 141 -33.73 -7.91 -33.13
C LYS A 141 -34.32 -7.29 -34.37
N ASP A 142 -35.59 -7.56 -34.62
CA ASP A 142 -36.33 -6.94 -35.71
C ASP A 142 -36.28 -5.40 -35.57
N PRO A 143 -35.80 -4.65 -36.57
CA PRO A 143 -35.67 -3.20 -36.50
C PRO A 143 -37.01 -2.47 -36.31
N ASP A 144 -38.12 -3.06 -36.76
CA ASP A 144 -39.45 -2.44 -36.70
C ASP A 144 -40.18 -2.74 -35.38
N THR A 145 -40.03 -3.95 -34.84
CA THR A 145 -40.76 -4.41 -33.65
C THR A 145 -39.91 -4.52 -32.37
N GLY A 146 -38.58 -4.53 -32.50
CA GLY A 146 -37.64 -4.76 -31.40
C GLY A 146 -37.65 -6.18 -30.83
N ILE A 147 -38.47 -7.08 -31.38
CA ILE A 147 -38.62 -8.47 -30.94
C ILE A 147 -37.43 -9.28 -31.46
N PRO A 148 -36.79 -10.13 -30.61
CA PRO A 148 -35.76 -11.04 -31.07
C PRO A 148 -36.35 -12.14 -31.95
N THR A 149 -36.00 -12.14 -33.24
CA THR A 149 -36.35 -13.17 -34.21
C THR A 149 -35.13 -14.01 -34.56
N ILE A 150 -35.36 -15.25 -34.98
CA ILE A 150 -34.25 -16.13 -35.40
C ILE A 150 -34.09 -16.00 -36.91
N VAL A 151 -32.89 -15.58 -37.32
CA VAL A 151 -32.54 -15.39 -38.72
C VAL A 151 -31.47 -16.40 -39.10
N SER A 152 -31.83 -17.30 -40.03
CA SER A 152 -30.92 -18.29 -40.60
C SER A 152 -30.50 -17.87 -42.00
N ARG A 153 -29.21 -17.99 -42.33
CA ARG A 153 -28.65 -17.55 -43.61
C ARG A 153 -27.83 -18.67 -44.25
N LEU A 154 -28.05 -18.89 -45.54
CA LEU A 154 -27.26 -19.78 -46.38
C LEU A 154 -26.56 -18.94 -47.46
N VAL A 155 -25.23 -18.94 -47.45
CA VAL A 155 -24.42 -18.28 -48.48
C VAL A 155 -23.74 -19.34 -49.34
N VAL A 156 -23.91 -19.23 -50.66
CA VAL A 156 -23.42 -20.18 -51.64
C VAL A 156 -22.44 -19.48 -52.59
N ALA A 157 -21.23 -20.01 -52.70
CA ALA A 157 -20.21 -19.51 -53.63
C ALA A 157 -20.39 -20.11 -55.02
N VAL A 158 -20.74 -19.28 -56.01
CA VAL A 158 -20.92 -19.67 -57.41
C VAL A 158 -19.94 -18.88 -58.28
N LYS A 159 -18.82 -19.52 -58.66
CA LYS A 159 -17.72 -18.87 -59.39
C LYS A 159 -17.27 -17.59 -58.67
N ARG A 160 -17.47 -16.41 -59.29
CA ARG A 160 -17.12 -15.07 -58.78
C ARG A 160 -18.26 -14.39 -58.01
N LYS A 161 -19.34 -15.10 -57.70
CA LYS A 161 -20.49 -14.56 -56.97
C LYS A 161 -20.70 -15.33 -55.68
N ILE A 162 -21.25 -14.64 -54.68
CA ILE A 162 -21.92 -15.28 -53.56
C ILE A 162 -23.41 -15.01 -53.67
N ILE A 163 -24.22 -16.03 -53.46
CA ILE A 163 -25.68 -15.95 -53.49
C ILE A 163 -26.19 -16.32 -52.10
N MET A 164 -27.06 -15.51 -51.52
CA MET A 164 -27.58 -15.70 -50.17
C MET A 164 -29.09 -15.93 -50.15
N TRP A 165 -29.51 -16.88 -49.31
CA TRP A 165 -30.90 -17.09 -48.90
C TRP A 165 -31.02 -16.82 -47.40
N THR A 166 -32.12 -16.18 -47.01
CA THR A 166 -32.42 -15.83 -45.63
C THR A 166 -33.75 -16.42 -45.22
N TRP A 167 -33.78 -17.12 -44.10
CA TRP A 167 -35.01 -17.57 -43.44
C TRP A 167 -35.20 -16.76 -42.16
N GLN A 168 -36.37 -16.14 -42.02
CA GLN A 168 -36.80 -15.46 -40.80
C GLN A 168 -38.01 -16.20 -40.25
N ASP A 169 -37.97 -16.59 -38.98
CA ASP A 169 -39.04 -17.34 -38.33
C ASP A 169 -39.47 -18.59 -39.13
N MET A 170 -38.48 -19.33 -39.63
CA MET A 170 -38.61 -20.57 -40.42
C MET A 170 -39.12 -20.37 -41.87
N GLU A 171 -39.50 -19.16 -42.27
CA GLU A 171 -39.96 -18.85 -43.62
C GLU A 171 -38.87 -18.18 -44.47
N LEU A 172 -38.77 -18.57 -45.75
CA LEU A 172 -37.82 -17.95 -46.68
C LEU A 172 -38.27 -16.51 -46.99
N THR A 173 -37.44 -15.53 -46.65
CA THR A 173 -37.73 -14.11 -46.86
C THR A 173 -37.08 -13.58 -48.12
N GLY A 174 -37.88 -13.01 -49.03
CA GLY A 174 -37.41 -12.30 -50.22
C GLY A 174 -36.76 -13.19 -51.31
N ASP A 175 -36.24 -12.54 -52.35
CA ASP A 175 -35.44 -13.19 -53.37
C ASP A 175 -33.99 -13.37 -52.93
N ALA A 176 -33.30 -14.39 -53.48
CA ALA A 176 -31.89 -14.62 -53.21
C ALA A 176 -31.02 -13.42 -53.62
N THR A 177 -30.21 -12.90 -52.69
CA THR A 177 -29.34 -11.75 -52.94
C THR A 177 -28.03 -12.20 -53.59
N GLU A 178 -27.55 -11.47 -54.60
CA GLU A 178 -26.32 -11.81 -55.32
C GLU A 178 -25.26 -10.71 -55.14
N ILE A 179 -24.07 -11.07 -54.67
CA ILE A 179 -22.93 -10.17 -54.52
C ILE A 179 -21.78 -10.67 -55.40
N THR A 180 -21.23 -9.81 -56.26
CA THR A 180 -20.13 -10.15 -57.18
C THR A 180 -18.77 -9.77 -56.58
N LEU A 181 -17.84 -10.72 -56.58
CA LEU A 181 -16.50 -10.60 -56.03
C LEU A 181 -15.42 -10.55 -57.14
N ILE A 182 -14.21 -10.14 -56.75
CA ILE A 182 -13.12 -9.90 -57.69
C ILE A 182 -12.55 -11.19 -58.32
N ALA A 183 -12.75 -12.35 -57.69
CA ALA A 183 -12.24 -13.63 -58.15
C ALA A 183 -13.14 -14.78 -57.68
N SER A 184 -12.81 -16.01 -58.11
CA SER A 184 -13.62 -17.17 -57.73
C SER A 184 -13.44 -17.53 -56.27
N VAL A 185 -14.53 -17.71 -55.55
CA VAL A 185 -14.52 -18.07 -54.12
C VAL A 185 -14.22 -19.56 -53.95
N LYS A 186 -13.26 -19.85 -53.06
CA LYS A 186 -12.81 -21.21 -52.73
C LYS A 186 -13.23 -21.65 -51.32
N SER A 187 -13.44 -20.69 -50.42
CA SER A 187 -13.87 -20.92 -49.04
C SER A 187 -14.79 -19.80 -48.56
N LEU A 188 -15.75 -20.16 -47.71
CA LEU A 188 -16.68 -19.25 -47.05
C LEU A 188 -16.69 -19.55 -45.55
N THR A 189 -16.56 -18.52 -44.72
CA THR A 189 -16.62 -18.66 -43.26
C THR A 189 -17.31 -17.44 -42.66
N TRP A 190 -18.32 -17.67 -41.83
CA TRP A 190 -19.03 -16.59 -41.13
C TRP A 190 -18.13 -16.00 -40.04
N ALA A 191 -17.93 -14.68 -40.08
CA ALA A 191 -17.26 -13.91 -39.04
C ALA A 191 -18.24 -13.49 -37.93
N SER A 192 -19.44 -13.07 -38.35
CA SER A 192 -20.57 -12.71 -37.49
C SER A 192 -21.86 -13.21 -38.13
N GLY A 193 -23.02 -12.83 -37.59
CA GLY A 193 -24.31 -13.17 -38.20
C GLY A 193 -24.57 -12.50 -39.56
N THR A 194 -23.84 -11.44 -39.88
CA THR A 194 -24.03 -10.62 -41.10
C THR A 194 -22.76 -10.48 -41.93
N LYS A 195 -21.60 -10.91 -41.42
CA LYS A 195 -20.32 -10.78 -42.13
C LYS A 195 -19.73 -12.13 -42.47
N VAL A 196 -19.30 -12.28 -43.72
CA VAL A 196 -18.69 -13.51 -44.26
C VAL A 196 -17.30 -13.22 -44.80
N VAL A 197 -16.33 -14.01 -44.38
CA VAL A 197 -15.00 -14.03 -45.00
C VAL A 197 -15.04 -14.94 -46.22
N ALA A 198 -14.73 -14.39 -47.39
CA ALA A 198 -14.60 -15.12 -48.65
C ALA A 198 -13.12 -15.27 -49.02
N GLY A 199 -12.62 -16.50 -49.03
CA GLY A 199 -11.26 -16.83 -49.45
C GLY A 199 -11.19 -17.09 -50.95
N MET A 200 -10.28 -16.40 -51.64
CA MET A 200 -10.07 -16.50 -53.08
C MET A 200 -8.56 -16.64 -53.41
N ASP A 201 -8.26 -17.02 -54.65
CA ASP A 201 -6.87 -17.11 -55.13
C ASP A 201 -6.08 -15.78 -55.04
N PRO A 202 -6.67 -14.57 -55.18
CA PRO A 202 -5.97 -13.31 -54.90
C PRO A 202 -6.01 -12.86 -53.43
N GLY A 203 -6.49 -13.67 -52.49
CA GLY A 203 -6.54 -13.35 -51.05
C GLY A 203 -7.94 -13.35 -50.46
N PHE A 204 -8.12 -12.69 -49.31
CA PHE A 204 -9.38 -12.70 -48.54
C PHE A 204 -10.12 -11.36 -48.60
N VAL A 205 -11.45 -11.42 -48.63
CA VAL A 205 -12.34 -10.26 -48.46
C VAL A 205 -13.38 -10.56 -47.38
N LEU A 206 -13.77 -9.53 -46.65
CA LEU A 206 -14.91 -9.55 -45.76
C LEU A 206 -16.11 -8.96 -46.51
N VAL A 207 -17.22 -9.68 -46.52
CA VAL A 207 -18.46 -9.26 -47.16
C VAL A 207 -19.53 -9.11 -46.09
N ASP A 208 -20.07 -7.91 -45.95
CA ASP A 208 -21.28 -7.69 -45.18
C ASP A 208 -22.48 -8.00 -46.06
N VAL A 209 -23.26 -9.02 -45.70
CA VAL A 209 -24.36 -9.51 -46.54
C VAL A 209 -25.61 -8.65 -46.46
N GLU A 210 -25.73 -7.77 -45.46
CA GLU A 210 -26.84 -6.83 -45.34
C GLU A 210 -26.55 -5.53 -46.08
N SER A 211 -25.38 -4.93 -45.86
CA SER A 211 -24.99 -3.68 -46.55
C SER A 211 -24.45 -3.91 -47.96
N GLN A 212 -24.09 -5.16 -48.30
CA GLN A 212 -23.40 -5.56 -49.54
C GLN A 212 -22.00 -4.93 -49.69
N GLU A 213 -21.43 -4.41 -48.60
CA GLU A 213 -20.08 -3.85 -48.59
C GLU A 213 -19.03 -4.96 -48.65
N ILE A 214 -18.00 -4.75 -49.48
CA ILE A 214 -16.88 -5.66 -49.65
C ILE A 214 -15.61 -4.95 -49.19
N LYS A 215 -14.98 -5.47 -48.15
CA LYS A 215 -13.73 -4.96 -47.58
C LYS A 215 -12.58 -5.92 -47.84
N ASP A 216 -11.47 -5.40 -48.36
CA ASP A 216 -10.24 -6.17 -48.54
C ASP A 216 -9.55 -6.39 -47.18
N ILE A 217 -9.15 -7.63 -46.90
CA ILE A 217 -8.39 -7.95 -45.68
C ILE A 217 -6.90 -7.81 -46.00
N VAL A 218 -6.25 -6.88 -45.30
CA VAL A 218 -4.84 -6.49 -45.52
C VAL A 218 -4.02 -6.86 -44.29
N LYS A 219 -2.77 -7.30 -44.47
CA LYS A 219 -1.83 -7.52 -43.36
C LYS A 219 -1.25 -6.17 -42.93
N GLY A 220 -1.55 -5.73 -41.70
CA GLY A 220 -0.88 -4.57 -41.09
C GLY A 220 0.62 -4.85 -40.95
N GLY A 221 1.48 -3.93 -41.39
CA GLY A 221 2.94 -4.03 -41.26
C GLY A 221 3.74 -4.12 -42.56
N ALA A 222 3.11 -4.16 -43.75
CA ALA A 222 3.86 -3.89 -44.99
C ALA A 222 4.15 -2.39 -45.07
N LEU A 223 5.41 -2.00 -44.86
CA LEU A 223 5.90 -0.65 -45.12
C LEU A 223 5.44 -0.17 -46.51
N ASN A 224 4.97 1.08 -46.55
CA ASN A 224 4.73 1.85 -47.76
C ASN A 224 6.05 2.09 -48.52
N GLU A 225 6.57 1.07 -49.19
CA GLU A 225 7.51 1.27 -50.29
C GLU A 225 6.72 1.27 -51.59
N ALA A 226 6.76 2.41 -52.28
CA ALA A 226 6.06 2.74 -53.53
C ALA A 226 4.59 3.19 -53.42
N GLY A 227 4.37 4.37 -52.81
CA GLY A 227 3.58 5.47 -53.42
C GLY A 227 2.17 5.23 -53.98
N GLY A 228 1.51 4.11 -53.68
CA GLY A 228 0.15 3.79 -54.13
C GLY A 228 -0.80 3.67 -52.95
N GLN A 229 -1.93 4.36 -53.00
CA GLN A 229 -3.06 4.13 -52.08
C GLN A 229 -3.63 2.73 -52.33
N GLY A 230 -3.18 1.74 -51.56
CA GLY A 230 -3.76 0.39 -51.58
C GLY A 230 -2.82 -0.64 -50.96
N GLY A 231 -2.98 -0.91 -49.65
CA GLY A 231 -2.27 -2.00 -49.00
C GLY A 231 -2.56 -3.34 -49.69
N THR A 232 -1.53 -4.16 -49.90
CA THR A 232 -1.69 -5.43 -50.61
C THR A 232 -2.51 -6.42 -49.78
N ARG A 233 -3.58 -6.97 -50.36
CA ARG A 233 -4.47 -7.94 -49.71
C ARG A 233 -3.69 -9.15 -49.18
N PHE A 234 -4.01 -9.59 -47.96
CA PHE A 234 -3.37 -10.75 -47.35
C PHE A 234 -3.62 -12.01 -48.20
N GLY A 235 -2.55 -12.72 -48.53
CA GLY A 235 -2.59 -13.87 -49.42
C GLY A 235 -2.67 -13.53 -50.91
N ALA A 236 -2.63 -12.25 -51.32
CA ALA A 236 -2.42 -11.89 -52.70
C ALA A 236 -1.04 -12.38 -53.16
N VAL A 237 -0.98 -12.88 -54.39
CA VAL A 237 0.26 -13.40 -54.99
C VAL A 237 1.12 -12.21 -55.41
N SER A 238 1.76 -11.55 -54.45
CA SER A 238 2.76 -10.51 -54.69
C SER A 238 3.95 -10.75 -53.77
N SER A 239 5.12 -10.92 -54.41
CA SER A 239 6.48 -10.68 -53.90
C SER A 239 7.13 -11.57 -52.83
N SER A 240 6.60 -12.74 -52.43
CA SER A 240 7.39 -13.67 -51.56
C SER A 240 7.37 -15.16 -51.93
N GLY A 241 6.75 -15.54 -53.06
CA GLY A 241 6.60 -16.95 -53.45
C GLY A 241 7.02 -17.24 -54.89
N MET A 242 8.25 -16.88 -55.30
CA MET A 242 8.82 -17.29 -56.59
C MET A 242 9.06 -18.82 -56.70
N SER A 243 8.83 -19.58 -55.64
CA SER A 243 9.14 -21.02 -55.54
C SER A 243 8.15 -21.95 -56.25
N TYR A 244 6.92 -21.49 -56.55
CA TYR A 244 5.84 -22.39 -57.04
C TYR A 244 5.54 -22.27 -58.53
N MET A 245 6.19 -21.37 -59.27
CA MET A 245 5.96 -21.22 -60.72
C MET A 245 6.64 -22.31 -61.57
N GLY A 246 7.52 -23.14 -60.99
CA GLY A 246 8.33 -24.12 -61.72
C GLY A 246 7.79 -25.56 -61.77
N MET A 247 6.83 -25.93 -60.92
CA MET A 247 6.20 -27.25 -60.94
C MET A 247 4.68 -27.13 -60.78
N GLY A 248 3.97 -27.00 -61.91
CA GLY A 248 2.55 -27.38 -62.01
C GLY A 248 1.58 -26.69 -61.05
N GLY A 249 1.54 -25.35 -61.00
CA GLY A 249 0.31 -24.56 -60.83
C GLY A 249 -0.63 -24.81 -59.64
N TRP A 250 -0.24 -25.53 -58.59
CA TRP A 250 -1.09 -25.79 -57.44
C TRP A 250 -1.04 -24.62 -56.44
N VAL A 251 -2.12 -23.86 -56.36
CA VAL A 251 -2.31 -22.80 -55.36
C VAL A 251 -3.04 -23.40 -54.16
N PRO A 252 -2.46 -23.39 -52.95
CA PRO A 252 -3.12 -23.89 -51.75
C PRO A 252 -4.45 -23.18 -51.50
N LYS A 253 -5.47 -23.95 -51.09
CA LYS A 253 -6.81 -23.42 -50.82
C LYS A 253 -6.75 -22.38 -49.68
N PRO A 254 -7.30 -21.17 -49.86
CA PRO A 254 -7.40 -20.21 -48.76
C PRO A 254 -8.39 -20.71 -47.71
N MET A 255 -8.04 -20.61 -46.44
CA MET A 255 -8.85 -21.11 -45.32
C MET A 255 -9.07 -20.02 -44.27
N ALA A 256 -10.20 -20.11 -43.59
CA ALA A 256 -10.52 -19.25 -42.45
C ALA A 256 -11.21 -20.10 -41.38
N THR A 257 -10.95 -19.78 -40.11
CA THR A 257 -11.66 -20.38 -38.99
C THR A 257 -11.91 -19.34 -37.90
N ARG A 258 -13.04 -19.44 -37.21
CA ARG A 258 -13.40 -18.56 -36.10
C ARG A 258 -12.80 -19.12 -34.81
N LEU A 259 -12.12 -18.29 -34.04
CA LEU A 259 -11.54 -18.62 -32.73
C LEU A 259 -12.47 -18.15 -31.60
N GLY A 260 -11.96 -18.04 -30.37
CA GLY A 260 -12.64 -17.39 -29.25
C GLY A 260 -12.75 -15.87 -29.44
N GLU A 261 -13.67 -15.22 -28.69
CA GLU A 261 -13.73 -13.75 -28.51
C GLU A 261 -13.93 -12.89 -29.78
N GLY A 262 -14.53 -13.45 -30.84
CA GLY A 262 -14.75 -12.69 -32.09
C GLY A 262 -13.49 -12.53 -32.95
N GLU A 263 -12.43 -13.26 -32.62
CA GLU A 263 -11.24 -13.37 -33.44
C GLU A 263 -11.41 -14.45 -34.52
N MET A 264 -10.70 -14.29 -35.63
CA MET A 264 -10.58 -15.32 -36.67
C MET A 264 -9.13 -15.49 -37.11
N LEU A 265 -8.81 -16.72 -37.53
CA LEU A 265 -7.55 -17.05 -38.16
C LEU A 265 -7.75 -17.29 -39.65
N LEU A 266 -7.02 -16.54 -40.46
CA LEU A 266 -6.91 -16.76 -41.90
C LEU A 266 -5.61 -17.49 -42.19
N SER A 267 -5.64 -18.46 -43.09
CA SER A 267 -4.43 -19.10 -43.60
C SER A 267 -4.46 -19.29 -45.09
N LYS A 268 -3.31 -19.09 -45.71
CA LYS A 268 -3.07 -19.45 -47.10
C LYS A 268 -1.62 -19.92 -47.21
N ASP A 269 -1.44 -21.17 -47.61
CA ASP A 269 -0.16 -21.87 -47.55
C ASP A 269 0.36 -21.94 -46.09
N VAL A 270 1.63 -21.63 -45.84
CA VAL A 270 2.22 -21.49 -44.51
C VAL A 270 1.99 -20.10 -43.88
N ASN A 271 1.30 -19.20 -44.59
CA ASN A 271 1.01 -17.87 -44.10
C ASN A 271 -0.30 -17.82 -43.33
N SER A 272 -0.30 -17.15 -42.17
CA SER A 272 -1.50 -16.91 -41.38
C SER A 272 -1.60 -15.46 -40.89
N LEU A 273 -2.84 -15.02 -40.67
CA LEU A 273 -3.18 -13.69 -40.15
C LEU A 273 -4.35 -13.83 -39.17
N PHE A 274 -4.20 -13.27 -37.99
CA PHE A 274 -5.30 -13.10 -37.04
C PHE A 274 -6.05 -11.82 -37.39
N ILE A 275 -7.37 -11.88 -37.40
CA ILE A 275 -8.25 -10.73 -37.64
C ILE A 275 -9.35 -10.65 -36.57
N ASP A 276 -9.93 -9.47 -36.38
CA ASP A 276 -11.20 -9.31 -35.68
C ASP A 276 -12.41 -9.63 -36.59
N ALA A 277 -13.62 -9.60 -36.02
CA ALA A 277 -14.87 -9.81 -36.75
C ALA A 277 -15.15 -8.75 -37.84
N ASP A 278 -14.44 -7.62 -37.80
CA ASP A 278 -14.52 -6.52 -38.76
C ASP A 278 -13.43 -6.60 -39.86
N GLY A 279 -12.62 -7.65 -39.85
CA GLY A 279 -11.59 -7.91 -40.85
C GLY A 279 -10.32 -7.07 -40.68
N ASN A 280 -10.11 -6.43 -39.53
CA ASN A 280 -8.87 -5.74 -39.21
C ASN A 280 -7.83 -6.74 -38.70
N GLY A 281 -6.58 -6.61 -39.13
CA GLY A 281 -5.49 -7.46 -38.65
C GLY A 281 -5.15 -7.20 -37.18
N LEU A 282 -5.00 -8.27 -36.41
CA LEU A 282 -4.53 -8.25 -35.02
C LEU A 282 -3.01 -8.32 -34.97
N ASP A 283 -2.40 -7.65 -33.98
CA ASP A 283 -0.95 -7.66 -33.74
C ASP A 283 -0.50 -8.96 -33.03
N LYS A 284 -0.81 -10.11 -33.66
CA LYS A 284 -0.41 -11.44 -33.24
C LYS A 284 0.62 -12.01 -34.21
N ARG A 285 1.59 -12.76 -33.69
CA ARG A 285 2.59 -13.46 -34.50
C ARG A 285 1.90 -14.48 -35.41
N GLN A 286 2.45 -14.66 -36.61
CA GLN A 286 2.00 -15.71 -37.52
C GLN A 286 2.23 -17.09 -36.91
N VAL A 287 1.30 -18.03 -37.14
CA VAL A 287 1.43 -19.40 -36.69
C VAL A 287 2.58 -20.06 -37.45
N PRO A 288 3.57 -20.68 -36.77
CA PRO A 288 4.73 -21.29 -37.42
C PRO A 288 4.36 -22.67 -38.00
N TRP A 289 3.61 -22.69 -39.11
CA TRP A 289 3.23 -23.92 -39.78
C TRP A 289 4.44 -24.63 -40.39
N PRO A 290 4.74 -25.90 -40.05
CA PRO A 290 5.82 -26.65 -40.69
C PRO A 290 5.49 -27.01 -42.15
N THR A 291 4.20 -27.20 -42.44
CA THR A 291 3.64 -27.38 -43.79
C THR A 291 2.25 -26.78 -43.84
N ALA A 292 1.79 -26.38 -45.02
CA ALA A 292 0.44 -25.85 -45.22
C ALA A 292 -0.62 -26.84 -44.67
N PRO A 293 -1.54 -26.37 -43.81
CA PRO A 293 -2.62 -27.20 -43.32
C PRO A 293 -3.64 -27.48 -44.43
N GLU A 294 -4.20 -28.69 -44.41
CA GLU A 294 -5.31 -29.11 -45.28
C GLU A 294 -6.65 -28.60 -44.73
N TYR A 295 -6.81 -28.58 -43.40
CA TYR A 295 -7.95 -28.01 -42.70
C TYR A 295 -7.53 -27.24 -41.46
N LEU A 296 -8.24 -26.15 -41.18
CA LEU A 296 -8.18 -25.43 -39.91
C LEU A 296 -9.54 -25.47 -39.23
N ALA A 297 -9.51 -25.70 -37.93
CA ALA A 297 -10.68 -25.54 -37.09
C ALA A 297 -10.31 -25.03 -35.71
N TYR A 298 -11.32 -24.65 -34.95
CA TYR A 298 -11.19 -24.28 -33.56
C TYR A 298 -12.07 -25.19 -32.72
N SER A 299 -11.50 -25.74 -31.67
CA SER A 299 -12.18 -26.61 -30.72
C SER A 299 -11.81 -26.11 -29.33
N TYR A 300 -12.65 -25.22 -28.79
CA TYR A 300 -12.38 -24.47 -27.57
C TYR A 300 -11.65 -25.30 -26.48
N PRO A 301 -10.53 -24.82 -25.93
CA PRO A 301 -9.80 -23.57 -26.27
C PRO A 301 -8.72 -23.75 -27.36
N TYR A 302 -8.68 -24.86 -28.09
CA TYR A 302 -7.57 -25.24 -28.97
C TYR A 302 -7.76 -24.88 -30.45
N MET A 303 -6.65 -24.52 -31.09
CA MET A 303 -6.55 -24.45 -32.54
C MET A 303 -6.17 -25.82 -33.11
N LEU A 304 -6.88 -26.24 -34.16
CA LEU A 304 -6.70 -27.52 -34.82
C LEU A 304 -6.20 -27.32 -36.25
N ALA A 305 -5.16 -28.05 -36.63
CA ALA A 305 -4.64 -28.07 -37.99
C ALA A 305 -4.49 -29.52 -38.48
N LEU A 306 -5.24 -29.88 -39.52
CA LEU A 306 -5.10 -31.18 -40.18
C LEU A 306 -3.99 -31.09 -41.22
N GLN A 307 -2.99 -31.96 -41.14
CA GLN A 307 -1.94 -32.05 -42.14
C GLN A 307 -2.44 -32.73 -43.42
N ALA A 308 -1.67 -32.59 -44.50
CA ALA A 308 -1.94 -33.27 -45.76
C ALA A 308 -2.14 -34.79 -45.55
N PRO A 309 -3.03 -35.45 -46.31
CA PRO A 309 -3.39 -36.86 -46.09
C PRO A 309 -2.21 -37.84 -46.10
N SER A 310 -1.15 -37.52 -46.86
CA SER A 310 0.09 -38.31 -46.94
C SER A 310 0.88 -38.36 -45.63
N LYS A 311 0.76 -37.33 -44.79
CA LYS A 311 1.35 -37.28 -43.45
C LYS A 311 0.38 -37.80 -42.38
N GLY A 312 -0.92 -37.56 -42.58
CA GLY A 312 -2.00 -38.13 -41.76
C GLY A 312 -1.88 -37.80 -40.27
N GLY A 313 -1.82 -36.52 -39.92
CA GLY A 313 -1.70 -36.06 -38.53
C GLY A 313 -2.59 -34.84 -38.24
N LEU A 314 -3.21 -34.82 -37.07
CA LEU A 314 -3.91 -33.65 -36.51
C LEU A 314 -3.01 -32.98 -35.49
N GLU A 315 -2.67 -31.71 -35.71
CA GLU A 315 -1.96 -30.87 -34.76
C GLU A 315 -2.96 -30.11 -33.86
N VAL A 316 -2.73 -30.17 -32.56
CA VAL A 316 -3.46 -29.40 -31.55
C VAL A 316 -2.51 -28.35 -30.99
N ARG A 317 -2.89 -27.08 -31.10
CA ARG A 317 -2.04 -25.94 -30.74
C ARG A 317 -2.76 -24.99 -29.81
N ASN A 318 -1.99 -24.31 -28.98
CA ASN A 318 -2.46 -23.21 -28.17
C ASN A 318 -2.59 -21.95 -29.07
N PRO A 319 -3.77 -21.29 -29.15
CA PRO A 319 -3.96 -20.10 -29.98
C PRO A 319 -3.21 -18.86 -29.47
N ASP A 320 -2.84 -18.78 -28.19
CA ASP A 320 -2.13 -17.64 -27.60
C ASP A 320 -0.61 -17.80 -27.69
N THR A 321 -0.08 -18.94 -27.22
CA THR A 321 1.38 -19.20 -27.27
C THR A 321 1.85 -19.70 -28.64
N LEU A 322 0.93 -20.12 -29.52
CA LEU A 322 1.17 -20.72 -30.84
C LEU A 322 1.92 -22.06 -30.80
N ASN A 323 2.18 -22.60 -29.60
CA ASN A 323 2.96 -23.81 -29.41
C ASN A 323 2.15 -25.07 -29.75
N LEU A 324 2.86 -26.08 -30.26
CA LEU A 324 2.32 -27.41 -30.50
C LEU A 324 2.17 -28.15 -29.17
N LEU A 325 0.93 -28.49 -28.82
CA LEU A 325 0.60 -29.19 -27.58
C LEU A 325 0.56 -30.70 -27.80
N GLN A 326 -0.11 -31.14 -28.87
CA GLN A 326 -0.32 -32.55 -29.22
C GLN A 326 -0.28 -32.79 -30.73
N THR A 327 0.17 -33.97 -31.14
CA THR A 327 -0.01 -34.48 -32.51
C THR A 327 -0.69 -35.84 -32.44
N ILE A 328 -1.80 -36.01 -33.17
CA ILE A 328 -2.59 -37.24 -33.22
C ILE A 328 -2.46 -37.85 -34.61
N ALA A 329 -1.95 -39.08 -34.70
CA ALA A 329 -1.80 -39.79 -35.96
C ALA A 329 -3.18 -40.28 -36.48
N LEU A 330 -3.59 -39.78 -37.64
CA LEU A 330 -4.85 -40.05 -38.32
C LEU A 330 -4.57 -40.30 -39.81
N PRO A 331 -4.24 -41.54 -40.21
CA PRO A 331 -3.74 -41.84 -41.55
C PRO A 331 -4.78 -41.51 -42.62
N ASN A 332 -4.36 -40.84 -43.68
CA ASN A 332 -5.20 -40.41 -44.81
C ASN A 332 -6.39 -39.53 -44.42
N ALA A 333 -6.39 -38.93 -43.23
CA ALA A 333 -7.44 -38.00 -42.84
C ALA A 333 -7.42 -36.75 -43.74
N ASN A 334 -8.60 -36.38 -44.23
CA ASN A 334 -8.81 -35.29 -45.17
C ASN A 334 -10.11 -34.51 -44.90
N PHE A 335 -10.82 -34.82 -43.82
CA PHE A 335 -12.01 -34.08 -43.39
C PHE A 335 -11.90 -33.75 -41.91
N LEU A 336 -12.26 -32.52 -41.56
CA LEU A 336 -12.36 -32.04 -40.19
C LEU A 336 -13.70 -31.32 -40.04
N HIS A 337 -14.50 -31.76 -39.08
CA HIS A 337 -15.80 -31.15 -38.79
C HIS A 337 -15.93 -30.88 -37.29
N VAL A 338 -15.98 -29.61 -36.95
CA VAL A 338 -16.32 -29.14 -35.60
C VAL A 338 -17.79 -28.69 -35.62
N PRO A 339 -18.67 -29.31 -34.81
CA PRO A 339 -20.05 -28.86 -34.69
C PRO A 339 -20.11 -27.41 -34.21
N GLN A 340 -21.06 -26.62 -34.72
CA GLN A 340 -21.28 -25.27 -34.18
C GLN A 340 -21.75 -25.38 -32.72
N PRO A 341 -21.26 -24.49 -31.83
CA PRO A 341 -21.59 -24.53 -30.40
C PRO A 341 -23.05 -24.08 -30.18
N ASN A 342 -23.99 -25.00 -30.38
CA ASN A 342 -25.42 -24.79 -30.15
C ASN A 342 -25.85 -25.29 -28.76
N ILE A 343 -24.90 -25.78 -27.96
CA ILE A 343 -25.07 -26.39 -26.64
C ILE A 343 -23.99 -25.77 -25.75
N SER A 344 -24.38 -25.39 -24.52
CA SER A 344 -23.58 -24.80 -23.42
C SER A 344 -22.05 -24.90 -23.55
N LEU A 345 -21.35 -23.85 -23.08
CA LEU A 345 -19.87 -23.73 -23.05
C LEU A 345 -19.17 -24.99 -22.50
N ALA A 346 -19.79 -25.73 -21.58
CA ALA A 346 -19.29 -27.01 -21.04
C ALA A 346 -19.08 -28.14 -22.10
N HIS A 347 -19.75 -28.03 -23.25
CA HIS A 347 -19.62 -28.93 -24.40
C HIS A 347 -18.90 -28.28 -25.59
N ALA A 348 -18.60 -26.98 -25.52
CA ALA A 348 -17.86 -26.29 -26.58
C ALA A 348 -16.48 -26.95 -26.74
N GLY A 349 -16.16 -27.36 -27.97
CA GLY A 349 -14.89 -28.02 -28.28
C GLY A 349 -14.79 -29.51 -27.91
N LYS A 350 -15.87 -30.16 -27.46
CA LYS A 350 -15.86 -31.62 -27.20
C LYS A 350 -16.43 -32.39 -28.39
N GLY A 351 -15.81 -33.53 -28.74
CA GLY A 351 -16.43 -34.52 -29.62
C GLY A 351 -16.43 -34.19 -31.11
N PHE A 352 -15.51 -33.34 -31.60
CA PHE A 352 -15.39 -33.05 -33.02
C PHE A 352 -14.97 -34.29 -33.83
N LEU A 353 -15.23 -34.27 -35.13
CA LEU A 353 -15.01 -35.40 -36.02
C LEU A 353 -13.85 -35.13 -36.97
N VAL A 354 -13.04 -36.16 -37.18
CA VAL A 354 -12.04 -36.22 -38.25
C VAL A 354 -12.33 -37.45 -39.08
N ALA A 355 -12.23 -37.36 -40.40
CA ALA A 355 -12.42 -38.53 -41.26
C ALA A 355 -11.37 -38.63 -42.37
N SER A 356 -11.12 -39.86 -42.77
CA SER A 356 -10.49 -40.24 -44.04
C SER A 356 -11.56 -40.71 -45.02
N ASP A 357 -11.15 -41.19 -46.19
CA ASP A 357 -12.08 -41.78 -47.16
C ASP A 357 -12.72 -43.10 -46.68
N ARG A 358 -12.23 -43.69 -45.57
CA ARG A 358 -12.69 -44.98 -45.03
C ARG A 358 -13.05 -44.99 -43.55
N CYS A 359 -12.50 -44.09 -42.74
CA CYS A 359 -12.69 -44.12 -41.29
C CYS A 359 -13.11 -42.75 -40.78
N ILE A 360 -14.03 -42.73 -39.81
CA ILE A 360 -14.45 -41.55 -39.05
C ILE A 360 -14.02 -41.74 -37.61
N TRP A 361 -13.26 -40.78 -37.10
CA TRP A 361 -12.84 -40.71 -35.70
C TRP A 361 -13.60 -39.60 -34.97
N ARG A 362 -14.09 -39.92 -33.78
CA ARG A 362 -14.57 -38.93 -32.80
C ARG A 362 -13.42 -38.59 -31.85
N MET A 363 -13.16 -37.30 -31.67
CA MET A 363 -12.14 -36.82 -30.73
C MET A 363 -12.75 -36.67 -29.33
N GLY A 364 -12.35 -37.53 -28.41
CA GLY A 364 -12.71 -37.43 -27.00
C GLY A 364 -11.76 -36.47 -26.29
N ALA A 365 -12.29 -35.37 -25.75
CA ALA A 365 -11.53 -34.43 -24.94
C ALA A 365 -11.27 -35.02 -23.54
N GLN A 366 -10.05 -34.84 -23.02
CA GLN A 366 -9.77 -35.14 -21.61
C GLN A 366 -10.32 -34.04 -20.69
N ASN A 367 -10.36 -34.30 -19.38
CA ASN A 367 -10.68 -33.26 -18.40
C ASN A 367 -9.59 -32.15 -18.46
N TYR A 368 -10.00 -30.88 -18.41
CA TYR A 368 -9.07 -29.75 -18.42
C TYR A 368 -8.15 -29.74 -17.20
N GLU A 369 -8.64 -30.17 -16.03
CA GLU A 369 -7.82 -30.27 -14.82
C GLU A 369 -6.65 -31.23 -15.00
N SER A 370 -6.91 -32.44 -15.52
CA SER A 370 -5.87 -33.43 -15.82
C SER A 370 -4.87 -32.93 -16.87
N GLN A 371 -5.34 -32.14 -17.85
CA GLN A 371 -4.48 -31.52 -18.85
C GLN A 371 -3.54 -30.48 -18.24
N ILE A 372 -4.05 -29.65 -17.30
CA ILE A 372 -3.24 -28.68 -16.58
C ILE A 372 -2.21 -29.41 -15.72
N ASP A 373 -2.60 -30.45 -14.98
CA ASP A 373 -1.72 -31.23 -14.13
C ASP A 373 -0.61 -31.90 -14.96
N GLU A 374 -0.92 -32.43 -16.15
CA GLU A 374 0.08 -32.99 -17.07
C GLU A 374 1.08 -31.91 -17.56
N LEU A 375 0.62 -30.69 -17.85
CA LEU A 375 1.52 -29.59 -18.23
C LEU A 375 2.43 -29.18 -17.08
N VAL A 376 1.91 -29.13 -15.86
CA VAL A 376 2.67 -28.81 -14.63
C VAL A 376 3.72 -29.89 -14.35
N LEU A 377 3.35 -31.17 -14.40
CA LEU A 377 4.27 -32.29 -14.22
C LEU A 377 5.41 -32.29 -15.25
N ASN A 378 5.13 -31.86 -16.48
CA ASN A 378 6.12 -31.72 -17.53
C ASN A 378 6.95 -30.42 -17.47
N GLY A 379 6.77 -29.59 -16.42
CA GLY A 379 7.47 -28.32 -16.24
C GLY A 379 7.09 -27.23 -17.25
N ARG A 380 5.99 -27.39 -17.99
CA ARG A 380 5.50 -26.42 -18.99
C ARG A 380 4.52 -25.43 -18.36
N TYR A 381 5.00 -24.67 -17.38
CA TYR A 381 4.18 -23.76 -16.59
C TYR A 381 3.54 -22.63 -17.43
N ASP A 382 4.23 -22.12 -18.46
CA ASP A 382 3.70 -21.07 -19.34
C ASP A 382 2.48 -21.54 -20.14
N GLU A 383 2.51 -22.79 -20.61
CA GLU A 383 1.37 -23.39 -21.30
C GLU A 383 0.22 -23.67 -20.33
N ALA A 384 0.52 -24.12 -19.11
CA ALA A 384 -0.49 -24.35 -18.09
C ALA A 384 -1.20 -23.04 -17.69
N LEU A 385 -0.46 -21.95 -17.50
CA LEU A 385 -1.00 -20.63 -17.20
C LEU A 385 -1.80 -20.04 -18.36
N SER A 386 -1.33 -20.19 -19.60
CA SER A 386 -2.08 -19.77 -20.78
C SER A 386 -3.38 -20.55 -20.94
N LEU A 387 -3.34 -21.89 -20.76
CA LEU A 387 -4.53 -22.72 -20.80
C LEU A 387 -5.53 -22.33 -19.71
N LEU A 388 -5.08 -22.13 -18.47
CA LEU A 388 -5.91 -21.61 -17.39
C LEU A 388 -6.52 -20.25 -17.72
N GLY A 389 -5.75 -19.34 -18.33
CA GLY A 389 -6.23 -18.01 -18.73
C GLY A 389 -7.37 -18.08 -19.76
N MET A 390 -7.27 -18.98 -20.74
CA MET A 390 -8.28 -19.17 -21.79
C MET A 390 -9.55 -19.88 -21.31
N LEU A 391 -9.45 -20.69 -20.24
CA LEU A 391 -10.58 -21.44 -19.70
C LEU A 391 -11.48 -20.55 -18.83
N GLU A 392 -12.80 -20.65 -19.01
CA GLU A 392 -13.76 -19.99 -18.13
C GLU A 392 -13.77 -20.57 -16.72
N ASP A 393 -14.07 -19.72 -15.73
CA ASP A 393 -14.02 -20.07 -14.30
C ASP A 393 -14.98 -21.20 -13.91
N THR A 394 -16.08 -21.36 -14.66
CA THR A 394 -17.09 -22.41 -14.42
C THR A 394 -16.61 -23.83 -14.77
N LEU A 395 -15.51 -23.95 -15.51
CA LEU A 395 -14.97 -25.23 -15.98
C LEU A 395 -13.95 -25.85 -15.02
N LEU A 396 -13.53 -25.13 -13.98
CA LEU A 396 -12.42 -25.51 -13.10
C LEU A 396 -12.78 -25.33 -11.63
N GLN A 397 -12.28 -26.23 -10.78
CA GLN A 397 -12.29 -26.01 -9.34
C GLN A 397 -11.11 -25.12 -8.93
N ASP A 398 -11.41 -24.00 -8.25
CA ASP A 398 -10.44 -23.02 -7.71
C ASP A 398 -9.37 -22.58 -8.73
N LYS A 399 -9.82 -21.90 -9.80
CA LYS A 399 -8.92 -21.38 -10.84
C LYS A 399 -7.86 -20.44 -10.28
N GLU A 400 -8.24 -19.52 -9.38
CA GLU A 400 -7.32 -18.55 -8.78
C GLU A 400 -6.24 -19.24 -7.93
N GLY A 401 -6.61 -20.23 -7.11
CA GLY A 401 -5.67 -21.05 -6.36
C GLY A 401 -4.69 -21.79 -7.25
N ARG A 402 -5.18 -22.44 -8.32
CA ARG A 402 -4.33 -23.15 -9.30
C ARG A 402 -3.36 -22.20 -10.02
N VAL A 403 -3.81 -21.02 -10.44
CA VAL A 403 -2.94 -20.02 -11.08
C VAL A 403 -1.79 -19.63 -10.13
N ARG A 404 -2.08 -19.35 -8.87
CA ARG A 404 -1.06 -19.02 -7.86
C ARG A 404 -0.08 -20.17 -7.64
N GLU A 405 -0.56 -21.39 -7.49
CA GLU A 405 0.30 -22.56 -7.28
C GLU A 405 1.26 -22.78 -8.46
N ILE A 406 0.75 -22.69 -9.69
CA ILE A 406 1.58 -22.86 -10.89
C ILE A 406 2.59 -21.72 -11.05
N MET A 407 2.21 -20.47 -10.70
CA MET A 407 3.16 -19.35 -10.66
C MET A 407 4.26 -19.60 -9.62
N MET A 408 3.94 -20.15 -8.44
CA MET A 408 4.91 -20.51 -7.42
C MET A 408 5.85 -21.63 -7.89
N LEU A 409 5.34 -22.68 -8.53
CA LEU A 409 6.17 -23.76 -9.10
C LEU A 409 7.08 -23.25 -10.22
N LYS A 410 6.58 -22.36 -11.08
CA LYS A 410 7.39 -21.68 -12.10
C LYS A 410 8.50 -20.84 -11.47
N ALA A 411 8.18 -20.11 -10.40
CA ALA A 411 9.14 -19.30 -9.66
C ALA A 411 10.22 -20.16 -9.00
N GLN A 412 9.86 -21.30 -8.40
CA GLN A 412 10.84 -22.30 -7.90
C GLN A 412 11.74 -22.83 -9.02
N GLY A 413 11.18 -23.14 -10.19
CA GLY A 413 11.96 -23.53 -11.37
C GLY A 413 12.98 -22.46 -11.81
N LEU A 414 12.58 -21.19 -11.86
CA LEU A 414 13.48 -20.08 -12.16
C LEU A 414 14.55 -19.86 -11.08
N PHE A 415 14.18 -20.10 -9.81
CA PHE A 415 15.11 -20.01 -8.68
C PHE A 415 16.23 -21.05 -8.80
N MET A 416 15.90 -22.30 -9.14
CA MET A 416 16.88 -23.36 -9.41
C MET A 416 17.79 -23.04 -10.60
N LEU A 417 17.27 -22.32 -11.60
CA LEU A 417 18.05 -21.80 -12.74
C LEU A 417 18.86 -20.53 -12.42
N ARG A 418 18.99 -20.15 -11.14
CA ARG A 418 19.72 -18.96 -10.64
C ARG A 418 19.17 -17.62 -11.15
N LYS A 419 17.94 -17.59 -11.66
CA LYS A 419 17.23 -16.36 -12.08
C LYS A 419 16.44 -15.78 -10.91
N PHE A 420 17.16 -15.39 -9.85
CA PHE A 420 16.57 -15.01 -8.56
C PHE A 420 15.60 -13.83 -8.65
N ARG A 421 15.90 -12.82 -9.48
CA ARG A 421 15.04 -11.64 -9.66
C ARG A 421 13.70 -12.02 -10.29
N ASP A 422 13.73 -12.73 -11.40
CA ASP A 422 12.53 -13.17 -12.12
C ASP A 422 11.69 -14.13 -11.27
N ALA A 423 12.35 -15.02 -10.52
CA ALA A 423 11.69 -15.92 -9.58
C ALA A 423 10.93 -15.16 -8.48
N LEU A 424 11.60 -14.23 -7.79
CA LEU A 424 10.96 -13.47 -6.71
C LEU A 424 9.88 -12.51 -7.20
N GLU A 425 10.02 -11.95 -8.41
CA GLU A 425 8.93 -11.16 -9.02
C GLU A 425 7.68 -12.02 -9.26
N LEU A 426 7.83 -13.26 -9.72
CA LEU A 426 6.71 -14.19 -9.83
C LEU A 426 6.13 -14.58 -8.48
N PHE A 427 6.95 -14.79 -7.44
CA PHE A 427 6.45 -15.06 -6.09
C PHE A 427 5.64 -13.88 -5.52
N ILE A 428 6.05 -12.64 -5.79
CA ILE A 428 5.28 -11.44 -5.41
C ILE A 428 3.93 -11.42 -6.12
N LYS A 429 3.92 -11.66 -7.44
CA LYS A 429 2.68 -11.72 -8.24
C LYS A 429 1.74 -12.84 -7.79
N ALA A 430 2.29 -13.97 -7.34
CA ALA A 430 1.53 -15.11 -6.83
C ALA A 430 1.05 -14.95 -5.38
N GLU A 431 1.44 -13.86 -4.70
CA GLU A 431 1.20 -13.65 -3.26
C GLU A 431 1.68 -14.82 -2.40
N ALA A 432 2.85 -15.36 -2.75
CA ALA A 432 3.35 -16.58 -2.16
C ALA A 432 3.66 -16.43 -0.65
N PRO A 433 3.40 -17.47 0.18
CA PRO A 433 3.78 -17.47 1.59
C PRO A 433 5.29 -17.26 1.77
N PRO A 434 5.74 -16.32 2.63
CA PRO A 434 7.17 -16.07 2.84
C PRO A 434 7.94 -17.31 3.31
N ALA A 435 7.32 -18.15 4.15
CA ALA A 435 7.93 -19.37 4.67
C ALA A 435 8.37 -20.34 3.55
N ARG A 436 7.56 -20.51 2.49
CA ARG A 436 7.87 -21.37 1.34
C ARG A 436 9.10 -20.89 0.57
N ILE A 437 9.34 -19.57 0.54
CA ILE A 437 10.47 -18.96 -0.17
C ILE A 437 11.72 -18.97 0.70
N ILE A 438 11.58 -18.66 1.99
CA ILE A 438 12.67 -18.69 2.97
C ILE A 438 13.26 -20.11 3.05
N ALA A 439 12.42 -21.15 2.95
CA ALA A 439 12.86 -22.54 2.94
C ALA A 439 13.83 -22.89 1.80
N LEU A 440 13.85 -22.13 0.70
CA LEU A 440 14.79 -22.32 -0.42
C LEU A 440 16.22 -21.86 -0.09
N TYR A 441 16.43 -21.19 1.05
CA TYR A 441 17.73 -20.66 1.47
C TYR A 441 18.39 -21.55 2.54
N PRO A 442 19.73 -21.51 2.67
CA PRO A 442 20.46 -22.28 3.69
C PRO A 442 20.06 -21.96 5.13
N LYS A 443 20.37 -22.87 6.07
CA LYS A 443 20.10 -22.72 7.53
C LYS A 443 20.62 -21.40 8.13
N SER A 444 21.71 -20.84 7.63
CA SER A 444 22.24 -19.55 8.08
C SER A 444 21.26 -18.37 7.88
N ILE A 445 20.33 -18.50 6.92
CA ILE A 445 19.29 -17.51 6.63
C ILE A 445 17.94 -18.03 7.16
N ALA A 446 17.54 -19.21 6.73
CA ALA A 446 16.21 -19.78 6.99
C ALA A 446 16.04 -20.36 8.40
N GLY A 447 17.14 -20.60 9.14
CA GLY A 447 17.11 -21.28 10.43
C GLY A 447 16.47 -22.66 10.31
N ASN A 448 15.53 -22.95 11.21
CA ASN A 448 14.81 -24.22 11.27
C ASN A 448 13.87 -24.46 10.07
N PHE A 449 13.63 -23.45 9.23
CA PHE A 449 12.77 -23.56 8.05
C PHE A 449 13.53 -23.96 6.77
N SER A 450 14.86 -24.11 6.84
CA SER A 450 15.65 -24.48 5.66
C SER A 450 15.30 -25.87 5.16
N ALA A 451 14.98 -26.00 3.87
CA ALA A 451 14.76 -27.30 3.22
C ALA A 451 16.08 -28.00 2.83
N THR A 452 17.24 -27.35 3.02
CA THR A 452 18.56 -27.96 2.79
C THR A 452 19.13 -28.51 4.10
N GLU A 453 19.02 -29.83 4.29
CA GLU A 453 19.77 -30.53 5.33
C GLU A 453 21.25 -30.62 4.92
N ASN A 454 22.14 -29.93 5.63
CA ASN A 454 23.57 -30.25 5.61
C ASN A 454 23.81 -31.41 6.58
N GLU A 455 24.15 -32.58 6.05
CA GLU A 455 24.50 -33.81 6.79
C GLU A 455 25.86 -33.73 7.53
N GLN A 456 26.11 -32.72 8.37
CA GLN A 456 27.35 -32.69 9.17
C GLN A 456 27.17 -32.51 10.69
N ASP A 457 25.95 -32.44 11.21
CA ASP A 457 25.70 -32.29 12.65
C ASP A 457 24.99 -33.50 13.28
N ALA A 458 25.42 -34.72 12.95
CA ALA A 458 24.90 -35.96 13.57
C ALA A 458 25.96 -36.80 14.31
N GLU A 459 27.18 -36.29 14.51
CA GLU A 459 28.19 -36.91 15.38
C GLU A 459 28.90 -35.88 16.24
N SER A 460 28.16 -35.21 17.13
CA SER A 460 28.77 -34.45 18.24
C SER A 460 27.81 -34.21 19.41
N GLU A 461 26.99 -35.21 19.77
CA GLU A 461 26.37 -35.28 21.10
C GLU A 461 26.68 -36.64 21.76
N ALA A 462 27.94 -36.83 22.14
CA ALA A 462 28.32 -37.72 23.24
C ALA A 462 29.74 -37.38 23.71
N GLY A 463 29.85 -36.64 24.81
CA GLY A 463 31.14 -36.34 25.43
C GLY A 463 30.99 -35.88 26.88
N GLN A 464 31.03 -36.85 27.79
CA GLN A 464 31.37 -36.62 29.20
C GLN A 464 32.83 -36.12 29.33
N PRO A 465 33.18 -35.51 30.48
CA PRO A 465 34.33 -34.62 30.61
C PRO A 465 35.61 -35.35 31.05
N ASP A 466 36.77 -34.93 30.54
CA ASP A 466 38.10 -35.15 31.15
C ASP A 466 39.01 -34.01 30.66
N GLN A 467 39.39 -33.07 31.54
CA GLN A 467 40.65 -33.01 32.30
C GLN A 467 41.93 -32.81 31.46
N GLU A 468 42.43 -31.57 31.59
CA GLU A 468 43.82 -31.14 31.85
C GLU A 468 44.99 -31.86 31.15
N ASP A 469 45.72 -31.03 30.38
CA ASP A 469 47.11 -30.62 30.66
C ASP A 469 48.18 -30.83 29.56
N VAL A 470 48.77 -29.68 29.22
CA VAL A 470 50.21 -29.39 29.05
C VAL A 470 50.88 -29.63 27.68
N ASN A 471 50.98 -28.50 26.95
CA ASN A 471 52.22 -27.78 26.60
C ASN A 471 53.30 -28.47 25.72
N GLY A 472 53.74 -27.77 24.66
CA GLY A 472 54.89 -28.19 23.85
C GLY A 472 55.19 -27.32 22.62
N ASP A 473 55.97 -26.27 22.86
CA ASP A 473 56.40 -25.16 22.00
C ASP A 473 57.26 -25.54 20.75
N LYS A 474 57.12 -24.72 19.68
CA LYS A 474 58.13 -24.27 18.68
C LYS A 474 59.01 -25.25 17.88
N ASN A 475 58.95 -25.18 16.54
CA ASN A 475 59.74 -24.29 15.66
C ASN A 475 59.89 -24.81 14.21
N GLU A 476 60.00 -23.85 13.29
CA GLU A 476 60.16 -23.94 11.83
C GLU A 476 61.42 -24.70 11.34
N ILE A 477 61.33 -25.33 10.15
CA ILE A 477 62.03 -24.96 8.89
C ILE A 477 61.90 -26.08 7.82
N ASP A 478 61.60 -25.63 6.60
CA ASP A 478 61.63 -26.27 5.27
C ASP A 478 62.50 -27.52 5.05
N ASN A 479 61.93 -28.57 4.42
CA ASN A 479 62.04 -28.83 2.97
C ASN A 479 61.50 -30.22 2.57
N LYS A 480 60.77 -30.24 1.45
CA LYS A 480 60.59 -31.32 0.45
C LYS A 480 60.99 -32.76 0.82
N THR A 481 60.05 -33.69 0.64
CA THR A 481 60.14 -34.77 -0.39
C THR A 481 58.86 -35.59 -0.51
N ASN A 482 58.46 -35.84 -1.76
CA ASN A 482 57.38 -36.74 -2.20
C ASN A 482 57.76 -38.22 -2.01
N LEU A 483 56.74 -39.10 -1.94
CA LEU A 483 56.52 -40.35 -2.72
C LEU A 483 55.25 -41.01 -2.14
N ALA A 484 54.28 -41.56 -2.88
CA ALA A 484 54.44 -42.53 -3.95
C ALA A 484 53.25 -42.57 -4.97
N SER A 485 53.61 -43.14 -6.11
CA SER A 485 52.98 -43.44 -7.41
C SER A 485 51.96 -44.62 -7.40
N PRO A 486 51.40 -45.14 -8.54
CA PRO A 486 51.77 -44.92 -9.95
C PRO A 486 50.66 -44.81 -11.02
N LYS A 487 51.16 -44.56 -12.23
CA LYS A 487 50.53 -44.33 -13.54
C LYS A 487 50.21 -45.62 -14.30
N SER A 488 49.36 -45.51 -15.33
CA SER A 488 49.59 -46.17 -16.62
C SER A 488 49.03 -45.39 -17.83
N THR A 489 49.95 -44.89 -18.68
CA THR A 489 49.99 -44.94 -20.18
C THR A 489 48.77 -44.54 -21.04
N LEU A 490 48.82 -43.92 -22.24
CA LEU A 490 49.80 -43.70 -23.34
C LEU A 490 49.21 -42.51 -24.17
N GLY A 491 49.92 -41.53 -24.73
CA GLY A 491 50.52 -41.63 -26.08
C GLY A 491 50.01 -40.56 -27.09
N ARG A 492 50.68 -39.39 -27.07
CA ARG A 492 50.81 -38.25 -28.02
C ARG A 492 50.71 -38.50 -29.55
N SER A 493 50.37 -37.44 -30.31
CA SER A 493 51.21 -36.82 -31.38
C SER A 493 50.62 -35.46 -31.86
N MET A 494 51.27 -34.31 -31.58
CA MET A 494 52.03 -33.40 -32.50
C MET A 494 51.16 -32.66 -33.55
N MET A 495 51.18 -31.32 -33.68
CA MET A 495 52.33 -30.44 -33.95
C MET A 495 52.04 -28.99 -33.48
N SER A 496 53.10 -28.24 -33.14
CA SER A 496 53.07 -26.85 -32.65
C SER A 496 53.96 -25.92 -33.51
N LYS A 497 53.81 -24.59 -33.30
CA LYS A 497 54.67 -23.43 -33.67
C LYS A 497 54.17 -22.68 -34.92
N PHE A 498 54.01 -21.35 -34.91
CA PHE A 498 54.89 -20.25 -34.48
C PHE A 498 54.18 -19.29 -33.49
N ILE A 499 54.73 -18.88 -32.34
CA ILE A 499 55.71 -17.80 -32.05
C ILE A 499 55.48 -16.48 -32.79
N GLY A 500 55.05 -15.46 -32.05
CA GLY A 500 55.08 -14.05 -32.40
C GLY A 500 54.96 -13.22 -31.11
N GLU A 501 56.05 -12.56 -30.75
CA GLU A 501 56.36 -11.94 -29.47
C GLU A 501 55.88 -10.48 -29.32
N GLN A 502 55.67 -10.09 -28.05
CA GLN A 502 55.85 -8.76 -27.43
C GLN A 502 55.13 -7.50 -27.95
N LYS A 503 54.35 -6.85 -27.06
CA LYS A 503 54.83 -5.67 -26.30
C LYS A 503 53.81 -5.17 -25.27
N LYS A 504 54.33 -4.77 -24.10
CA LYS A 504 53.67 -3.95 -23.05
C LYS A 504 53.46 -2.51 -23.52
N LYS A 505 52.37 -1.86 -23.10
CA LYS A 505 52.40 -0.72 -22.14
C LYS A 505 51.00 -0.20 -21.78
N ASP A 506 50.85 -0.05 -20.46
CA ASP A 506 50.05 0.87 -19.64
C ASP A 506 49.27 2.02 -20.31
N SER A 507 48.03 2.21 -19.87
CA SER A 507 47.61 3.23 -18.89
C SER A 507 46.28 3.89 -19.28
N ASP A 508 45.34 3.83 -18.34
CA ASP A 508 44.35 4.85 -17.97
C ASP A 508 43.71 5.70 -19.07
N THR A 509 42.40 5.55 -19.21
CA THR A 509 41.49 6.71 -19.09
C THR A 509 40.06 6.24 -18.85
N ALA A 510 39.47 6.80 -17.81
CA ALA A 510 38.06 6.73 -17.50
C ALA A 510 37.22 7.33 -18.64
N THR A 511 36.02 6.80 -18.88
CA THR A 511 34.75 7.50 -18.61
C THR A 511 33.53 6.81 -19.25
N ILE A 512 32.50 6.65 -18.42
CA ILE A 512 31.08 6.99 -18.65
C ILE A 512 30.28 6.20 -19.69
N ARG A 513 29.34 5.44 -19.13
CA ARG A 513 27.96 5.16 -19.57
C ARG A 513 27.47 5.91 -20.81
N SER A 514 26.99 5.13 -21.79
CA SER A 514 25.82 5.50 -22.59
C SER A 514 24.95 4.25 -22.77
N GLU A 515 23.68 4.41 -22.39
CA GLU A 515 22.58 3.57 -22.82
C GLU A 515 22.42 3.73 -24.33
N ASP A 516 22.28 2.62 -25.06
CA ASP A 516 21.64 2.62 -26.36
C ASP A 516 20.63 1.48 -26.41
N LYS A 517 19.37 1.89 -26.63
CA LYS A 517 18.32 1.06 -27.22
C LYS A 517 18.72 0.79 -28.66
N ASP A 518 18.64 -0.47 -29.08
CA ASP A 518 18.49 -0.78 -30.49
C ASP A 518 17.56 -1.98 -30.65
N ASP A 519 16.40 -1.67 -31.25
CA ASP A 519 15.55 -2.62 -31.95
C ASP A 519 16.28 -3.00 -33.25
N THR A 520 16.45 -4.30 -33.51
CA THR A 520 16.42 -4.81 -34.89
C THR A 520 16.21 -6.33 -34.91
N ASP A 521 15.41 -6.70 -35.90
CA ASP A 521 14.78 -7.97 -36.19
C ASP A 521 15.72 -9.10 -36.64
N THR A 522 15.16 -10.32 -36.52
CA THR A 522 15.42 -11.52 -37.34
C THR A 522 16.78 -12.22 -37.22
N ALA A 523 16.83 -13.29 -36.41
CA ALA A 523 17.66 -14.45 -36.74
C ALA A 523 17.01 -15.77 -36.29
N SER A 524 17.05 -16.72 -37.23
CA SER A 524 16.40 -18.02 -37.26
C SER A 524 16.91 -19.02 -36.21
N ILE A 525 15.98 -19.91 -35.86
CA ILE A 525 16.08 -21.07 -34.98
C ILE A 525 17.18 -22.03 -35.44
N ARG A 526 18.12 -22.31 -34.55
CA ARG A 526 18.71 -23.65 -34.42
C ARG A 526 18.95 -23.94 -32.95
N GLY A 527 17.87 -24.33 -32.28
CA GLY A 527 17.92 -24.87 -30.92
C GLY A 527 18.77 -26.12 -30.92
N LYS A 528 20.04 -25.99 -30.52
CA LYS A 528 20.78 -27.11 -29.95
C LYS A 528 20.12 -27.41 -28.62
N THR A 529 19.55 -28.60 -28.50
CA THR A 529 19.30 -29.25 -27.22
C THR A 529 20.63 -29.30 -26.46
N ALA A 530 20.83 -28.33 -25.57
CA ALA A 530 21.83 -28.44 -24.53
C ALA A 530 21.28 -29.46 -23.54
N GLU A 531 21.81 -30.67 -23.57
CA GLU A 531 21.76 -31.58 -22.43
C GLU A 531 22.29 -30.79 -21.22
N VAL A 532 21.37 -30.41 -20.33
CA VAL A 532 21.72 -29.92 -19.01
C VAL A 532 22.28 -31.14 -18.28
N LYS A 533 23.60 -31.20 -18.19
CA LYS A 533 24.24 -31.98 -17.13
C LYS A 533 23.72 -31.42 -15.82
N GLN A 534 22.91 -32.21 -15.12
CA GLN A 534 22.70 -32.06 -13.69
C GLN A 534 24.08 -32.21 -13.04
N GLU A 535 24.71 -31.08 -12.73
CA GLU A 535 25.73 -31.04 -11.70
C GLU A 535 24.98 -30.73 -10.40
N ASP A 536 24.85 -31.76 -9.57
CA ASP A 536 24.38 -31.71 -8.19
C ASP A 536 25.30 -30.81 -7.36
N ASN A 537 25.03 -29.50 -7.41
CA ASN A 537 25.51 -28.56 -6.41
C ASN A 537 24.37 -27.59 -6.08
N ASN A 538 23.42 -28.12 -5.31
CA ASN A 538 22.29 -27.39 -4.72
C ASN A 538 22.71 -26.41 -3.62
N SER A 539 24.01 -26.28 -3.30
CA SER A 539 24.47 -25.37 -2.26
C SER A 539 24.59 -23.94 -2.79
N LEU A 540 23.72 -23.05 -2.31
CA LEU A 540 23.82 -21.60 -2.51
C LEU A 540 25.03 -21.05 -1.74
N GLU A 541 26.20 -21.05 -2.37
CA GLU A 541 27.45 -20.57 -1.75
C GLU A 541 28.07 -19.37 -2.47
N GLY A 542 28.84 -18.57 -1.72
CA GLY A 542 29.66 -17.50 -2.25
C GLY A 542 28.89 -16.35 -2.92
N LYS A 543 29.18 -16.09 -4.20
CA LYS A 543 28.61 -14.94 -4.94
C LYS A 543 27.14 -15.14 -5.28
N ASP A 544 26.72 -16.37 -5.57
CA ASP A 544 25.33 -16.69 -5.90
C ASP A 544 24.43 -16.46 -4.69
N LEU A 545 24.91 -16.79 -3.48
CA LEU A 545 24.22 -16.49 -2.23
C LEU A 545 23.97 -14.98 -2.07
N LYS A 546 24.96 -14.12 -2.37
CA LYS A 546 24.78 -12.67 -2.27
C LYS A 546 23.74 -12.13 -3.25
N PHE A 547 23.73 -12.62 -4.50
CA PHE A 547 22.70 -12.22 -5.48
C PHE A 547 21.31 -12.70 -5.06
N ALA A 548 21.19 -13.95 -4.60
CA ALA A 548 19.94 -14.49 -4.07
C ALA A 548 19.47 -13.71 -2.83
N LEU A 549 20.40 -13.22 -2.01
CA LEU A 549 20.11 -12.49 -0.77
C LEU A 549 19.64 -11.06 -1.03
N HIS A 550 20.23 -10.35 -2.00
CA HIS A 550 19.72 -9.04 -2.43
C HIS A 550 18.31 -9.15 -3.01
N ALA A 551 18.05 -10.21 -3.79
CA ALA A 551 16.73 -10.49 -4.30
C ALA A 551 15.77 -10.77 -3.12
N LEU A 552 16.17 -11.60 -2.14
CA LEU A 552 15.38 -11.90 -0.94
C LEU A 552 15.06 -10.66 -0.11
N GLN A 553 16.02 -9.73 0.05
CA GLN A 553 15.80 -8.48 0.77
C GLN A 553 14.67 -7.65 0.12
N SER A 554 14.67 -7.54 -1.21
CA SER A 554 13.59 -6.87 -1.96
C SER A 554 12.23 -7.55 -1.75
N PHE A 555 12.21 -8.88 -1.73
CA PHE A 555 10.99 -9.65 -1.46
C PHE A 555 10.47 -9.45 -0.02
N LEU A 556 11.32 -9.61 0.99
CA LEU A 556 10.95 -9.51 2.41
C LEU A 556 10.52 -8.09 2.78
N THR A 557 11.17 -7.07 2.22
CA THR A 557 10.75 -5.67 2.41
C THR A 557 9.35 -5.40 1.86
N GLN A 558 8.99 -5.95 0.70
CA GLN A 558 7.63 -5.86 0.16
C GLN A 558 6.63 -6.64 1.01
N CYS A 559 6.99 -7.83 1.49
CA CYS A 559 6.15 -8.60 2.42
C CYS A 559 5.87 -7.81 3.70
N ARG A 560 6.88 -7.15 4.26
CA ARG A 560 6.75 -6.30 5.44
C ARG A 560 5.80 -5.13 5.20
N VAL A 561 5.83 -4.49 4.04
CA VAL A 561 4.87 -3.42 3.66
C VAL A 561 3.43 -3.96 3.66
N ARG A 562 3.21 -5.16 3.12
CA ARG A 562 1.90 -5.81 3.10
C ARG A 562 1.42 -6.19 4.50
N ILE A 563 2.26 -6.82 5.31
CA ILE A 563 1.91 -7.22 6.69
C ILE A 563 1.52 -6.01 7.55
N LYS A 564 2.24 -4.89 7.41
CA LYS A 564 1.93 -3.63 8.11
C LYS A 564 0.58 -3.02 7.75
N GLN A 565 -0.08 -3.45 6.67
CA GLN A 565 -1.44 -3.03 6.36
C GLN A 565 -2.47 -3.70 7.27
N TYR A 566 -2.10 -4.79 7.95
CA TYR A 566 -3.01 -5.64 8.71
C TYR A 566 -2.67 -5.73 10.20
N ILE A 567 -1.41 -5.52 10.61
CA ILE A 567 -0.95 -5.59 12.01
C ILE A 567 -0.32 -4.27 12.47
N ASP A 568 -0.62 -3.86 13.70
CA ASP A 568 0.02 -2.76 14.42
C ASP A 568 1.33 -3.19 15.13
N THR A 569 2.12 -2.24 15.59
CA THR A 569 3.41 -2.42 16.28
C THR A 569 3.37 -3.38 17.47
N ASP A 570 2.25 -3.48 18.17
CA ASP A 570 2.04 -4.40 19.29
C ASP A 570 1.56 -5.81 18.86
N GLY A 571 1.48 -6.09 17.56
CA GLY A 571 1.08 -7.40 17.05
C GLY A 571 -0.44 -7.62 16.96
N LYS A 572 -1.24 -6.56 17.14
CA LYS A 572 -2.72 -6.61 17.05
C LYS A 572 -3.19 -6.32 15.64
N LEU A 573 -4.29 -6.93 15.23
CA LEU A 573 -4.91 -6.64 13.93
C LEU A 573 -5.46 -5.20 13.91
N LEU A 574 -5.18 -4.46 12.84
CA LEU A 574 -5.70 -3.11 12.61
C LEU A 574 -7.19 -3.11 12.28
N ILE A 575 -7.69 -4.22 11.73
CA ILE A 575 -9.08 -4.42 11.33
C ILE A 575 -9.57 -5.68 12.05
N ASP A 576 -10.59 -5.54 12.89
CA ASP A 576 -11.23 -6.67 13.53
C ASP A 576 -11.88 -7.56 12.48
N LEU A 577 -11.60 -8.86 12.56
CA LEU A 577 -12.20 -9.85 11.69
C LEU A 577 -13.70 -9.94 11.99
N PRO A 578 -14.56 -10.15 10.97
CA PRO A 578 -16.00 -10.27 11.18
C PRO A 578 -16.30 -11.37 12.22
N THR A 579 -17.03 -11.02 13.28
CA THR A 579 -17.50 -12.03 14.25
C THR A 579 -18.45 -13.00 13.54
N PRO A 580 -18.29 -14.32 13.73
CA PRO A 580 -19.12 -15.32 13.06
C PRO A 580 -20.58 -15.13 13.49
N SER A 581 -21.42 -14.69 12.55
CA SER A 581 -22.86 -14.71 12.72
C SER A 581 -23.38 -16.11 12.35
N LYS A 582 -24.35 -16.63 13.09
CA LYS A 582 -24.89 -18.02 13.00
C LYS A 582 -25.39 -18.46 11.61
N ASN A 583 -25.33 -17.61 10.58
CA ASN A 583 -25.82 -17.87 9.22
C ASN A 583 -24.73 -17.84 8.13
N GLN A 584 -23.44 -17.75 8.48
CA GLN A 584 -22.33 -17.89 7.51
C GLN A 584 -21.21 -18.74 8.11
N GLU A 585 -21.39 -20.06 8.11
CA GLU A 585 -20.31 -21.01 8.40
C GLU A 585 -19.66 -21.47 7.09
N ALA A 586 -18.36 -21.20 6.94
CA ALA A 586 -17.31 -22.18 6.61
C ALA A 586 -16.11 -21.60 5.83
N ASP A 587 -16.25 -20.47 5.11
CA ASP A 587 -15.27 -20.10 4.07
C ASP A 587 -14.80 -18.63 4.08
N TYR A 588 -14.91 -17.92 5.20
CA TYR A 588 -14.32 -16.57 5.27
C TYR A 588 -12.79 -16.66 5.37
N LYS A 589 -12.11 -16.32 4.28
CA LYS A 589 -10.65 -16.23 4.20
C LYS A 589 -10.22 -14.76 4.34
N PRO A 590 -9.46 -14.37 5.38
CA PRO A 590 -8.94 -13.01 5.47
C PRO A 590 -8.06 -12.63 4.25
N PRO A 591 -7.93 -11.33 3.92
CA PRO A 591 -7.15 -10.88 2.77
C PRO A 591 -5.67 -11.29 2.78
N PHE A 592 -5.13 -11.58 3.98
CA PHE A 592 -3.74 -11.98 4.18
C PHE A 592 -3.53 -13.50 4.28
N VAL A 593 -4.57 -14.33 4.08
CA VAL A 593 -4.48 -15.80 4.13
C VAL A 593 -3.36 -16.35 3.25
N ASN A 594 -3.16 -15.73 2.08
CA ASN A 594 -2.14 -16.16 1.12
C ASN A 594 -0.71 -16.04 1.65
N LEU A 595 -0.47 -15.24 2.70
CA LEU A 595 0.84 -15.10 3.33
C LEU A 595 1.15 -16.22 4.34
N ILE A 596 0.15 -17.00 4.75
CA ILE A 596 0.28 -18.05 5.77
C ILE A 596 0.42 -19.39 5.06
N GLN A 597 1.48 -20.13 5.38
CA GLN A 597 1.65 -21.51 4.93
C GLN A 597 0.71 -22.40 5.76
N ASP A 598 -0.13 -23.21 5.10
CA ASP A 598 -1.09 -24.16 5.70
C ASP A 598 -2.40 -23.58 6.30
N ALA A 599 -3.03 -22.64 5.59
CA ALA A 599 -4.37 -22.12 5.92
C ALA A 599 -5.54 -23.14 5.77
N SER A 600 -5.27 -24.39 5.35
CA SER A 600 -6.27 -25.43 5.07
C SER A 600 -6.56 -26.39 6.24
N SER A 601 -6.02 -26.13 7.43
CA SER A 601 -6.29 -26.95 8.62
C SER A 601 -7.67 -26.61 9.23
N SER A 602 -8.51 -27.63 9.42
CA SER A 602 -9.93 -27.56 9.80
C SER A 602 -10.21 -27.19 11.27
N THR A 603 -9.34 -26.40 11.89
CA THR A 603 -9.47 -25.93 13.29
C THR A 603 -9.68 -24.43 13.33
N GLU A 604 -10.31 -23.90 14.38
CA GLU A 604 -10.40 -22.46 14.63
C GLU A 604 -8.99 -21.83 14.60
N VAL A 605 -8.62 -21.23 13.46
CA VAL A 605 -7.29 -20.64 13.28
C VAL A 605 -7.28 -19.26 13.92
N ASP A 606 -6.39 -19.05 14.90
CA ASP A 606 -6.04 -17.72 15.35
C ASP A 606 -5.20 -17.01 14.27
N TRP A 607 -5.92 -16.29 13.40
CA TRP A 607 -5.33 -15.55 12.29
C TRP A 607 -4.36 -14.46 12.74
N ALA A 608 -4.58 -13.86 13.91
CA ALA A 608 -3.70 -12.82 14.43
C ALA A 608 -2.36 -13.42 14.87
N ALA A 609 -2.39 -14.52 15.63
CA ALA A 609 -1.18 -15.25 16.02
C ALA A 609 -0.39 -15.77 14.81
N LYS A 610 -1.08 -16.35 13.82
CA LYS A 610 -0.41 -16.85 12.60
C LYS A 610 0.24 -15.74 11.77
N LEU A 611 -0.41 -14.59 11.66
CA LEU A 611 0.17 -13.45 10.95
C LEU A 611 1.35 -12.83 11.73
N LEU A 612 1.33 -12.85 13.07
CA LEU A 612 2.45 -12.48 13.92
C LEU A 612 3.65 -13.42 13.72
N GLU A 613 3.43 -14.73 13.65
CA GLU A 613 4.47 -15.73 13.35
C GLU A 613 5.13 -15.43 11.99
N VAL A 614 4.34 -15.11 10.97
CA VAL A 614 4.86 -14.71 9.65
C VAL A 614 5.65 -13.41 9.73
N ALA A 615 5.18 -12.42 10.49
CA ALA A 615 5.88 -11.14 10.69
C ALA A 615 7.24 -11.33 11.37
N GLN A 616 7.29 -12.16 12.43
CA GLN A 616 8.52 -12.52 13.13
C GLN A 616 9.49 -13.26 12.21
N LEU A 617 9.00 -14.20 11.40
CA LEU A 617 9.80 -14.93 10.44
C LEU A 617 10.41 -14.00 9.38
N VAL A 618 9.62 -13.08 8.81
CA VAL A 618 10.06 -12.13 7.80
C VAL A 618 11.13 -11.18 8.36
N ASP A 619 10.88 -10.55 9.50
CA ASP A 619 11.80 -9.58 10.10
C ASP A 619 13.10 -10.25 10.59
N THR A 620 13.01 -11.45 11.19
CA THR A 620 14.20 -12.21 11.65
C THR A 620 15.05 -12.68 10.46
N THR A 621 14.41 -13.13 9.38
CA THR A 621 15.13 -13.53 8.16
C THR A 621 15.75 -12.32 7.46
N LEU A 622 15.08 -11.17 7.47
CA LEU A 622 15.61 -9.92 6.94
C LEU A 622 16.84 -9.45 7.74
N PHE A 623 16.83 -9.59 9.07
CA PHE A 623 17.99 -9.33 9.92
C PHE A 623 19.17 -10.25 9.55
N ARG A 624 18.95 -11.57 9.47
CA ARG A 624 19.99 -12.54 9.06
C ARG A 624 20.55 -12.22 7.67
N ALA A 625 19.68 -11.83 6.74
CA ALA A 625 20.07 -11.40 5.41
C ALA A 625 20.93 -10.13 5.42
N TYR A 626 20.64 -9.15 6.28
CA TYR A 626 21.50 -7.98 6.42
C TYR A 626 22.85 -8.31 7.05
N MET A 627 22.88 -9.15 8.09
CA MET A 627 24.14 -9.54 8.73
C MET A 627 25.11 -10.27 7.79
N ILE A 628 24.61 -10.99 6.78
CA ILE A 628 25.44 -11.70 5.80
C ILE A 628 25.80 -10.80 4.60
N ALA A 629 24.84 -10.05 4.04
CA ALA A 629 25.08 -9.25 2.83
C ALA A 629 25.70 -7.89 3.09
N ASN A 630 25.17 -7.16 4.09
CA ASN A 630 25.55 -5.78 4.37
C ASN A 630 25.23 -5.42 5.84
N PRO A 631 26.12 -5.73 6.79
CA PRO A 631 25.90 -5.51 8.22
C PRO A 631 25.53 -4.06 8.54
N GLY A 632 26.08 -3.07 7.84
CA GLY A 632 25.83 -1.64 8.09
C GLY A 632 24.36 -1.22 7.96
N VAL A 633 23.54 -1.99 7.24
CA VAL A 633 22.11 -1.72 7.07
C VAL A 633 21.27 -2.26 8.23
N ALA A 634 21.79 -3.19 9.04
CA ALA A 634 21.06 -3.80 10.15
C ALA A 634 20.56 -2.76 11.17
N ALA A 635 21.35 -1.73 11.48
CA ALA A 635 20.96 -0.64 12.37
C ALA A 635 19.68 0.10 11.91
N SER A 636 19.46 0.20 10.59
CA SER A 636 18.24 0.84 10.05
C SER A 636 16.97 0.04 10.31
N LEU A 637 17.09 -1.29 10.47
CA LEU A 637 15.96 -2.16 10.78
C LEU A 637 15.46 -1.93 12.22
N PHE A 638 16.38 -1.71 13.16
CA PHE A 638 16.06 -1.51 14.58
C PHE A 638 15.47 -0.14 14.90
N ARG A 639 15.74 0.87 14.06
CA ARG A 639 15.09 2.20 14.15
C ARG A 639 13.60 2.18 13.80
N ILE A 640 13.11 1.09 13.21
CA ILE A 640 11.73 0.93 12.77
C ILE A 640 11.09 -0.19 13.62
N PRO A 641 9.80 -0.10 13.99
CA PRO A 641 9.10 -1.19 14.68
C PRO A 641 9.26 -2.52 13.93
N ASN A 642 9.77 -3.53 14.61
CA ASN A 642 10.12 -4.82 14.01
C ASN A 642 9.71 -5.98 14.93
N PHE A 643 9.40 -7.11 14.30
CA PHE A 643 9.00 -8.35 14.96
C PHE A 643 10.16 -9.34 15.09
N CYS A 644 11.42 -8.92 14.93
CA CYS A 644 12.56 -9.84 15.02
C CYS A 644 12.56 -10.62 16.33
N ASP A 645 12.99 -11.88 16.26
CA ASP A 645 13.19 -12.74 17.42
C ASP A 645 14.34 -12.21 18.30
N PRO A 646 14.09 -11.89 19.59
CA PRO A 646 15.10 -11.33 20.47
C PRO A 646 16.27 -12.27 20.74
N VAL A 647 16.06 -13.58 20.77
CA VAL A 647 17.15 -14.54 21.07
C VAL A 647 18.16 -14.56 19.93
N VAL A 648 17.66 -14.69 18.69
CA VAL A 648 18.48 -14.75 17.48
C VAL A 648 19.26 -13.46 17.25
N VAL A 649 18.64 -12.31 17.50
CA VAL A 649 19.28 -10.99 17.32
C VAL A 649 20.34 -10.76 18.41
N ASN A 650 20.05 -11.11 19.67
CA ASN A 650 20.98 -10.93 20.78
C ASN A 650 22.26 -11.75 20.56
N GLU A 651 22.14 -13.05 20.26
CA GLU A 651 23.30 -13.92 20.01
C GLU A 651 24.17 -13.39 18.86
N LYS A 652 23.55 -13.05 17.72
CA LYS A 652 24.30 -12.62 16.52
C LYS A 652 24.94 -11.24 16.65
N LEU A 653 24.31 -10.28 17.32
CA LEU A 653 24.90 -8.96 17.55
C LEU A 653 26.01 -8.98 18.59
N TYR A 654 25.87 -9.86 19.60
CA TYR A 654 26.90 -10.08 20.60
C TYR A 654 28.14 -10.73 19.97
N GLU A 655 27.99 -11.84 19.25
CA GLU A 655 29.09 -12.53 18.52
C GLU A 655 29.87 -11.62 17.56
N THR A 656 29.19 -10.64 16.97
CA THR A 656 29.79 -9.72 15.97
C THR A 656 30.35 -8.44 16.59
N GLY A 657 30.28 -8.27 17.92
CA GLY A 657 30.77 -7.10 18.64
C GLY A 657 30.00 -5.80 18.35
N ARG A 658 28.76 -5.88 17.83
CA ARG A 658 27.95 -4.71 17.45
C ARG A 658 27.01 -4.29 18.59
N TYR A 659 27.61 -3.93 19.71
CA TYR A 659 26.92 -3.62 20.97
C TYR A 659 25.99 -2.41 20.89
N ALA A 660 26.32 -1.38 20.11
CA ALA A 660 25.46 -0.21 19.93
C ALA A 660 24.12 -0.58 19.27
N ASP A 661 24.17 -1.42 18.23
CA ASP A 661 22.97 -1.91 17.52
C ASP A 661 22.13 -2.83 18.43
N LEU A 662 22.78 -3.60 19.32
CA LEU A 662 22.11 -4.45 20.30
C LEU A 662 21.33 -3.62 21.33
N ILE A 663 21.93 -2.53 21.83
CA ILE A 663 21.26 -1.62 22.77
C ILE A 663 20.05 -0.96 22.11
N ASP A 664 20.19 -0.50 20.86
CA ASP A 664 19.08 0.08 20.08
C ASP A 664 17.95 -0.95 19.83
N PHE A 665 18.31 -2.21 19.57
CA PHE A 665 17.35 -3.31 19.42
C PHE A 665 16.58 -3.59 20.72
N LEU A 666 17.28 -3.72 21.85
CA LEU A 666 16.66 -3.96 23.16
C LEU A 666 15.76 -2.79 23.59
N HIS A 667 16.16 -1.55 23.28
CA HIS A 667 15.32 -0.37 23.47
C HIS A 667 14.03 -0.47 22.64
N GLY A 668 14.13 -0.81 21.35
CA GLY A 668 12.96 -0.99 20.48
C GLY A 668 12.01 -2.11 20.93
N LYS A 669 12.54 -3.15 21.59
CA LYS A 669 11.75 -4.26 22.15
C LYS A 669 11.22 -4.00 23.57
N LYS A 670 11.44 -2.81 24.14
CA LYS A 670 11.09 -2.47 25.53
C LYS A 670 11.75 -3.37 26.58
N LEU A 671 12.87 -4.03 26.23
CA LEU A 671 13.67 -4.88 27.13
C LEU A 671 14.74 -4.04 27.85
N HIS A 672 14.30 -2.98 28.53
CA HIS A 672 15.18 -1.94 29.07
C HIS A 672 16.13 -2.43 30.14
N ARG A 673 15.71 -3.40 30.97
CA ARG A 673 16.55 -3.99 32.01
C ARG A 673 17.80 -4.66 31.43
N GLN A 674 17.62 -5.53 30.43
CA GLN A 674 18.75 -6.21 29.78
C GLN A 674 19.71 -5.21 29.10
N ALA A 675 19.17 -4.13 28.52
CA ALA A 675 19.98 -3.08 27.92
C ALA A 675 20.81 -2.32 28.97
N LEU A 676 20.20 -2.00 30.13
CA LEU A 676 20.86 -1.30 31.22
C LEU A 676 21.90 -2.16 31.94
N GLU A 677 21.63 -3.47 32.13
CA GLU A 677 22.61 -4.43 32.66
C GLU A 677 23.84 -4.53 31.75
N LEU A 678 23.65 -4.56 30.42
CA LEU A 678 24.75 -4.52 29.46
C LEU A 678 25.51 -3.18 29.51
N LEU A 679 24.79 -2.05 29.57
CA LEU A 679 25.38 -0.72 29.66
C LEU A 679 26.15 -0.49 30.97
N GLU A 680 25.68 -1.05 32.09
CA GLU A 680 26.36 -1.00 33.37
C GLU A 680 27.64 -1.84 33.33
N LYS A 681 27.57 -3.07 32.80
CA LYS A 681 28.73 -3.95 32.64
C LYS A 681 29.82 -3.31 31.75
N PHE A 682 29.41 -2.71 30.63
CA PHE A 682 30.33 -1.99 29.74
C PHE A 682 30.83 -0.67 30.34
N GLY A 683 29.97 0.07 31.04
CA GLY A 683 30.30 1.35 31.67
C GLY A 683 31.31 1.23 32.80
N LYS A 684 31.25 0.14 33.59
CA LYS A 684 32.18 -0.19 34.68
C LYS A 684 33.46 -0.90 34.22
N ASN A 685 33.61 -1.18 32.93
CA ASN A 685 34.70 -1.98 32.36
C ASN A 685 34.79 -3.41 32.95
N GLU A 686 33.65 -4.05 33.22
CA GLU A 686 33.55 -5.42 33.77
C GLU A 686 33.37 -6.48 32.66
N ALA A 687 33.58 -6.11 31.39
CA ALA A 687 33.50 -7.03 30.26
C ALA A 687 34.87 -7.60 29.90
N ASP A 688 34.91 -8.92 29.63
CA ASP A 688 36.13 -9.63 29.22
C ASP A 688 36.58 -9.30 27.77
N GLU A 689 35.69 -8.68 26.97
CA GLU A 689 35.91 -8.37 25.56
C GLU A 689 36.23 -6.89 25.31
N GLU A 690 36.96 -6.57 24.22
CA GLU A 690 37.28 -5.18 23.84
C GLU A 690 36.02 -4.38 23.45
N VAL A 691 35.49 -3.62 24.40
CA VAL A 691 34.33 -2.74 24.17
C VAL A 691 34.79 -1.40 23.58
N SER A 692 34.01 -0.87 22.64
CA SER A 692 34.26 0.46 22.05
C SER A 692 34.38 1.54 23.14
N PRO A 693 35.34 2.49 23.05
CA PRO A 693 35.50 3.57 24.03
C PRO A 693 34.26 4.44 24.22
N ALA A 694 33.34 4.47 23.22
CA ALA A 694 32.10 5.22 23.27
C ALA A 694 31.04 4.64 24.23
N LEU A 695 31.17 3.37 24.61
CA LEU A 695 30.29 2.68 25.56
C LEU A 695 30.90 2.61 26.98
N GLN A 696 32.12 3.13 27.16
CA GLN A 696 32.79 3.19 28.45
C GLN A 696 32.35 4.43 29.24
N GLY A 697 32.22 4.28 30.56
CA GLY A 697 31.82 5.36 31.47
C GLY A 697 30.31 5.66 31.48
N PRO A 698 29.87 6.62 32.33
CA PRO A 698 28.45 6.84 32.64
C PRO A 698 27.64 7.51 31.52
N ARG A 699 28.31 8.11 30.52
CA ARG A 699 27.66 8.98 29.53
C ARG A 699 26.58 8.26 28.70
N ARG A 700 26.81 7.02 28.26
CA ARG A 700 25.84 6.30 27.43
C ARG A 700 24.63 5.84 28.23
N THR A 701 24.85 5.44 29.48
CA THR A 701 23.80 5.02 30.42
C THR A 701 22.91 6.20 30.79
N VAL A 702 23.48 7.36 31.10
CA VAL A 702 22.72 8.61 31.32
C VAL A 702 21.83 8.94 30.13
N GLY A 703 22.40 8.93 28.91
CA GLY A 703 21.63 9.18 27.70
C GLY A 703 20.55 8.14 27.41
N TYR A 704 20.71 6.90 27.89
CA TYR A 704 19.68 5.86 27.81
C TYR A 704 18.56 6.09 28.83
N LEU A 705 18.91 6.43 30.07
CA LEU A 705 17.96 6.72 31.15
C LEU A 705 17.05 7.92 30.83
N GLN A 706 17.58 8.96 30.17
CA GLN A 706 16.80 10.12 29.72
C GLN A 706 15.69 9.76 28.71
N GLN A 707 15.84 8.65 27.97
CA GLN A 707 14.86 8.21 26.96
C GLN A 707 13.73 7.37 27.57
N LEU A 708 13.87 6.91 28.81
CA LEU A 708 12.90 6.04 29.45
C LEU A 708 11.66 6.82 29.93
N PRO A 709 10.46 6.23 29.81
CA PRO A 709 9.23 6.85 30.27
C PRO A 709 9.15 6.90 31.80
N PRO A 710 8.39 7.84 32.38
CA PRO A 710 8.25 8.01 33.83
C PRO A 710 7.63 6.80 34.54
N ASP A 711 6.89 5.95 33.83
CA ASP A 711 6.32 4.71 34.34
C ASP A 711 7.39 3.72 34.84
N MET A 712 8.62 3.83 34.34
CA MET A 712 9.75 2.97 34.71
C MET A 712 10.68 3.60 35.75
N ILE A 713 10.15 4.45 36.63
CA ILE A 713 10.92 5.18 37.65
C ILE A 713 11.77 4.24 38.53
N ASP A 714 11.29 3.06 38.90
CA ASP A 714 12.04 2.14 39.75
C ASP A 714 13.35 1.69 39.07
N LEU A 715 13.29 1.42 37.76
CA LEU A 715 14.44 1.07 36.94
C LEU A 715 15.38 2.28 36.74
N ILE A 716 14.81 3.47 36.56
CA ILE A 716 15.60 4.69 36.41
C ILE A 716 16.42 4.96 37.68
N LEU A 717 15.80 4.88 38.86
CA LEU A 717 16.48 5.13 40.14
C LEU A 717 17.55 4.06 40.44
N GLU A 718 17.27 2.79 40.14
CA GLU A 718 18.24 1.69 40.30
C GLU A 718 19.52 1.94 39.48
N PHE A 719 19.38 2.27 38.19
CA PHE A 719 20.52 2.44 37.31
C PHE A 719 21.10 3.87 37.29
N ALA A 720 20.45 4.86 37.91
CA ALA A 720 20.97 6.22 38.10
C ALA A 720 21.91 6.35 39.31
N GLU A 721 21.96 5.37 40.22
CA GLU A 721 22.83 5.43 41.41
C GLU A 721 24.31 5.42 41.04
N TRP A 722 24.73 4.52 40.13
CA TRP A 722 26.15 4.38 39.79
C TRP A 722 26.70 5.56 38.96
N PRO A 723 25.97 6.16 37.99
CA PRO A 723 26.42 7.37 37.31
C PRO A 723 26.58 8.53 38.29
N LEU A 724 25.61 8.73 39.20
CA LEU A 724 25.66 9.80 40.22
C LEU A 724 26.86 9.67 41.17
N ARG A 725 27.25 8.45 41.53
CA ARG A 725 28.43 8.21 42.39
C ARG A 725 29.75 8.36 41.64
N THR A 726 29.77 8.10 40.34
CA THR A 726 30.98 8.17 39.52
C THR A 726 31.25 9.60 39.04
N ASP A 727 30.22 10.26 38.50
CA ASP A 727 30.25 11.65 38.03
C ASP A 727 28.90 12.30 38.35
N ALA A 728 28.88 13.08 39.44
CA ALA A 728 27.67 13.72 39.93
C ALA A 728 27.10 14.76 38.96
N ASP A 729 27.93 15.41 38.14
CA ASP A 729 27.44 16.39 37.17
C ASP A 729 26.74 15.69 36.01
N LEU A 730 27.34 14.64 35.44
CA LEU A 730 26.71 13.85 34.37
C LEU A 730 25.50 13.05 34.86
N GLY A 731 25.55 12.50 36.08
CA GLY A 731 24.42 11.74 36.64
C GLY A 731 23.18 12.61 36.89
N MET A 732 23.38 13.89 37.23
CA MET A 732 22.27 14.82 37.43
C MET A 732 21.53 15.18 36.13
N ASP A 733 22.19 15.07 34.98
CA ASP A 733 21.54 15.31 33.67
C ASP A 733 20.38 14.34 33.43
N VAL A 734 20.31 13.19 34.10
CA VAL A 734 19.13 12.29 34.03
C VAL A 734 17.86 12.99 34.51
N PHE A 735 17.96 13.85 35.52
CA PHE A 735 16.83 14.52 36.17
C PHE A 735 16.66 15.99 35.79
N LEU A 736 17.71 16.62 35.25
CA LEU A 736 17.76 18.05 34.92
C LEU A 736 17.72 18.35 33.41
N ALA A 737 17.74 17.33 32.54
CA ALA A 737 17.73 17.57 31.11
C ALA A 737 16.40 18.17 30.63
N ASP A 738 16.47 19.09 29.66
CA ASP A 738 15.33 19.67 28.94
C ASP A 738 14.62 18.61 28.06
N THR A 739 14.02 17.61 28.70
CA THR A 739 13.32 16.50 28.05
C THR A 739 11.97 16.27 28.72
N GLU A 740 10.94 15.94 27.93
CA GLU A 740 9.59 15.68 28.44
C GLU A 740 9.58 14.60 29.55
N ASN A 741 10.42 13.57 29.40
CA ASN A 741 10.56 12.51 30.39
C ASN A 741 11.08 13.05 31.72
N ALA A 742 12.15 13.85 31.74
CA ALA A 742 12.73 14.39 32.97
C ALA A 742 11.77 15.32 33.71
N GLU A 743 11.02 16.17 32.99
CA GLU A 743 10.05 17.10 33.59
C GLU A 743 8.84 16.42 34.23
N THR A 744 8.48 15.23 33.72
CA THR A 744 7.31 14.44 34.13
C THR A 744 7.61 13.38 35.18
N LEU A 745 8.88 13.14 35.53
CA LEU A 745 9.26 12.19 36.57
C LEU A 745 8.58 12.53 37.92
N PRO A 746 8.24 11.52 38.75
CA PRO A 746 7.71 11.73 40.09
C PRO A 746 8.69 12.50 41.00
N ARG A 747 8.51 13.84 41.05
CA ARG A 747 9.42 14.80 41.71
C ARG A 747 9.75 14.45 43.16
N GLN A 748 8.76 13.98 43.93
CA GLN A 748 8.96 13.56 45.32
C GLN A 748 9.89 12.35 45.44
N ARG A 749 9.70 11.33 44.60
CA ARG A 749 10.54 10.10 44.64
C ARG A 749 11.97 10.38 44.23
N VAL A 750 12.16 11.24 43.21
CA VAL A 750 13.51 11.68 42.78
C VAL A 750 14.18 12.49 43.88
N LEU A 751 13.44 13.39 44.55
CA LEU A 751 13.97 14.19 45.64
C LEU A 751 14.45 13.33 46.82
N ASP A 752 13.65 12.36 47.25
CA ASP A 752 14.00 11.45 48.34
C ASP A 752 15.25 10.64 47.98
N PHE A 753 15.33 10.11 46.75
CA PHE A 753 16.49 9.38 46.25
C PHE A 753 17.77 10.23 46.20
N LEU A 754 17.70 11.45 45.64
CA LEU A 754 18.86 12.35 45.58
C LEU A 754 19.31 12.79 46.98
N GLN A 755 18.37 12.98 47.90
CA GLN A 755 18.67 13.34 49.28
C GLN A 755 19.38 12.23 50.03
N ASP A 756 19.05 10.96 49.77
CA ASP A 756 19.73 9.80 50.35
C ASP A 756 21.18 9.65 49.87
N ILE A 757 21.50 10.17 48.68
CA ILE A 757 22.86 10.15 48.10
C ILE A 757 23.69 11.36 48.56
N ASP A 758 23.27 12.59 48.23
CA ASP A 758 23.92 13.83 48.66
C ASP A 758 22.91 14.99 48.68
N VAL A 759 22.81 15.66 49.84
CA VAL A 759 21.96 16.82 50.08
C VAL A 759 22.20 17.96 49.06
N LYS A 760 23.42 18.12 48.53
CA LYS A 760 23.70 19.14 47.51
C LYS A 760 22.98 18.85 46.18
N LEU A 761 22.82 17.58 45.83
CA LEU A 761 22.12 17.17 44.61
C LEU A 761 20.61 17.45 44.75
N ALA A 762 20.06 17.17 45.93
CA ALA A 762 18.67 17.51 46.26
C ALA A 762 18.41 19.04 46.17
N VAL A 763 19.34 19.88 46.65
CA VAL A 763 19.23 21.34 46.52
C VAL A 763 19.27 21.78 45.05
N ARG A 764 20.20 21.25 44.25
CA ARG A 764 20.30 21.56 42.81
C ARG A 764 19.02 21.16 42.05
N TYR A 765 18.44 20.01 42.39
CA TYR A 765 17.18 19.53 41.80
C TYR A 765 15.98 20.42 42.17
N LEU A 766 15.88 20.82 43.44
CA LEU A 766 14.82 21.72 43.91
C LEU A 766 14.92 23.12 43.28
N GLU A 767 16.13 23.65 43.09
CA GLU A 767 16.32 24.92 42.38
C GLU A 767 15.87 24.84 40.93
N HIS A 768 16.23 23.78 40.20
CA HIS A 768 15.75 23.57 38.83
C HIS A 768 14.22 23.45 38.77
N ILE A 769 13.60 22.65 39.66
CA ILE A 769 12.13 22.51 39.71
C ILE A 769 11.43 23.87 39.94
N ILE A 770 12.00 24.72 40.79
CA ILE A 770 11.34 25.97 41.18
C ILE A 770 11.67 27.13 40.22
N GLU A 771 12.90 27.25 39.77
CA GLU A 771 13.35 28.37 38.93
C GLU A 771 13.11 28.11 37.44
N GLU A 772 13.34 26.89 36.96
CA GLU A 772 13.21 26.53 35.54
C GLU A 772 11.84 25.93 35.23
N LEU A 773 11.38 24.95 36.03
CA LEU A 773 10.05 24.32 35.83
C LEU A 773 8.89 25.09 36.47
N ASN A 774 9.18 26.13 37.26
CA ASN A 774 8.20 27.00 37.93
C ASN A 774 7.10 26.24 38.69
N ASP A 775 7.47 25.14 39.35
CA ASP A 775 6.54 24.38 40.19
C ASP A 775 6.13 25.23 41.40
N LEU A 776 4.83 25.37 41.64
CA LEU A 776 4.27 26.17 42.75
C LEU A 776 3.92 25.34 44.00
N THR A 777 4.29 24.05 44.03
CA THR A 777 3.98 23.14 45.14
C THR A 777 4.63 23.64 46.44
N PRO A 778 3.85 24.01 47.49
CA PRO A 778 4.39 24.62 48.70
C PRO A 778 5.43 23.77 49.44
N ASP A 779 5.30 22.44 49.38
CA ASP A 779 6.18 21.51 50.07
C ASP A 779 7.61 21.55 49.51
N PHE A 780 7.80 21.66 48.19
CA PHE A 780 9.13 21.78 47.58
C PHE A 780 9.80 23.10 47.96
N HIS A 781 9.03 24.19 47.97
CA HIS A 781 9.51 25.51 48.38
C HIS A 781 9.89 25.54 49.86
N GLN A 782 9.10 24.90 50.72
CA GLN A 782 9.42 24.76 52.14
C GLN A 782 10.67 23.89 52.33
N ARG A 783 10.76 22.76 51.62
CA ARG A 783 11.89 21.83 51.71
C ARG A 783 13.20 22.46 51.28
N LEU A 784 13.19 23.27 50.20
CA LEU A 784 14.37 24.01 49.76
C LEU A 784 14.85 25.00 50.84
N VAL A 785 13.92 25.72 51.50
CA VAL A 785 14.27 26.62 52.60
C VAL A 785 14.83 25.85 53.79
N ASP A 786 14.23 24.71 54.15
CA ASP A 786 14.71 23.87 55.25
C ASP A 786 16.12 23.34 54.94
N LEU A 787 16.43 22.94 53.69
CA LEU A 787 17.76 22.51 53.28
C LEU A 787 18.78 23.67 53.30
N PHE A 788 18.42 24.86 52.83
CA PHE A 788 19.28 26.05 52.92
C PHE A 788 19.60 26.40 54.38
N LEU A 789 18.60 26.40 55.26
CA LEU A 789 18.77 26.71 56.68
C LEU A 789 19.53 25.62 57.42
N ALA A 790 19.27 24.34 57.13
CA ALA A 790 20.04 23.22 57.69
C ALA A 790 21.50 23.32 57.30
N ARG A 791 21.79 23.65 56.03
CA ARG A 791 23.17 23.84 55.56
C ARG A 791 23.82 25.07 56.18
N LEU A 792 23.15 26.21 56.27
CA LEU A 792 23.70 27.45 56.88
C LEU A 792 23.92 27.35 58.39
N LYS A 793 23.17 26.47 59.08
CA LYS A 793 23.36 26.14 60.50
C LYS A 793 24.49 25.12 60.72
N SER A 794 24.80 24.29 59.73
CA SER A 794 25.95 23.38 59.79
C SER A 794 27.27 24.17 59.71
N SER A 795 28.27 23.80 60.50
CA SER A 795 29.61 24.41 60.47
C SER A 795 30.48 23.94 59.29
N ASP A 796 29.94 23.08 58.41
CA ASP A 796 30.67 22.36 57.37
C ASP A 796 30.79 23.17 56.06
N PHE A 797 31.29 24.40 56.15
CA PHE A 797 31.68 25.19 54.97
C PHE A 797 33.19 25.13 54.78
N LYS A 798 33.63 24.96 53.52
CA LYS A 798 35.05 24.97 53.17
C LYS A 798 35.68 26.35 53.41
N ASP A 799 34.93 27.40 53.06
CA ASP A 799 35.33 28.81 53.16
C ASP A 799 34.12 29.71 53.47
N ASP A 800 34.37 30.90 54.04
CA ASP A 800 33.33 31.91 54.30
C ASP A 800 32.65 32.42 53.03
N GLU A 801 33.34 32.43 51.90
CA GLU A 801 32.76 32.78 50.59
C GLU A 801 31.67 31.78 50.16
N ALA A 802 31.86 30.49 50.43
CA ALA A 802 30.85 29.48 50.12
C ALA A 802 29.61 29.70 50.98
N ARG A 803 29.79 30.07 52.26
CA ARG A 803 28.70 30.41 53.16
C ARG A 803 27.93 31.64 52.69
N GLN A 804 28.62 32.65 52.18
CA GLN A 804 28.02 33.86 51.60
C GLN A 804 27.18 33.55 50.34
N ARG A 805 27.68 32.69 49.43
CA ARG A 805 26.92 32.28 48.23
C ARG A 805 25.61 31.56 48.57
N TRP A 806 25.63 30.69 49.57
CA TRP A 806 24.43 30.00 50.06
C TRP A 806 23.42 30.97 50.67
N ARG A 807 23.91 32.01 51.36
CA ARG A 807 23.07 33.08 51.91
C ARG A 807 22.42 33.93 50.84
N GLU A 808 23.17 34.32 49.81
CA GLU A 808 22.64 35.11 48.69
C GLU A 808 21.58 34.32 47.91
N ARG A 809 21.79 33.00 47.71
CA ARG A 809 20.80 32.10 47.10
C ARG A 809 19.52 32.01 47.94
N LEU A 810 19.63 31.82 49.25
CA LEU A 810 18.46 31.84 50.16
C LEU A 810 17.73 33.19 50.09
N GLN A 811 18.43 34.32 50.15
CA GLN A 811 17.81 35.65 50.11
C GLN A 811 17.11 35.92 48.77
N THR A 812 17.73 35.51 47.66
CA THR A 812 17.15 35.61 46.32
C THR A 812 15.87 34.77 46.24
N PHE A 813 15.92 33.52 46.71
CA PHE A 813 14.77 32.63 46.76
C PHE A 813 13.61 33.20 47.61
N LEU A 814 13.90 33.75 48.79
CA LEU A 814 12.88 34.33 49.66
C LEU A 814 12.22 35.59 49.05
N LYS A 815 12.93 36.31 48.16
CA LYS A 815 12.42 37.45 47.41
C LYS A 815 11.54 37.01 46.23
N THR A 816 11.97 36.00 45.48
CA THR A 816 11.29 35.53 44.26
C THR A 816 10.06 34.67 44.59
N SER A 817 10.21 33.68 45.47
CA SER A 817 9.13 32.78 45.86
C SER A 817 8.13 33.42 46.82
N ALA A 818 6.86 33.03 46.69
CA ALA A 818 5.78 33.35 47.63
C ALA A 818 5.10 32.11 48.23
N GLN A 819 5.49 30.90 47.81
CA GLN A 819 4.79 29.64 48.11
C GLN A 819 5.26 28.93 49.39
N TYR A 820 6.42 29.32 49.93
CA TYR A 820 6.91 28.76 51.20
C TYR A 820 6.05 29.21 52.41
N ASN A 821 6.07 28.44 53.49
CA ASN A 821 5.35 28.79 54.71
C ASN A 821 6.09 29.94 55.44
N LYS A 822 5.66 31.17 55.15
CA LYS A 822 6.23 32.41 55.70
C LYS A 822 6.37 32.36 57.22
N TYR A 823 5.34 31.87 57.93
CA TYR A 823 5.32 31.84 59.40
C TYR A 823 6.30 30.81 59.98
N SER A 824 6.39 29.63 59.36
CA SER A 824 7.37 28.59 59.71
C SER A 824 8.80 29.12 59.53
N VAL A 825 9.10 29.67 58.35
CA VAL A 825 10.44 30.20 58.02
C VAL A 825 10.83 31.34 58.95
N PHE A 826 9.91 32.26 59.25
CA PHE A 826 10.18 33.36 60.19
C PHE A 826 10.54 32.89 61.60
N LYS A 827 9.94 31.79 62.09
CA LYS A 827 10.30 31.18 63.38
C LYS A 827 11.67 30.52 63.37
N GLN A 828 12.09 29.98 62.23
CA GLN A 828 13.38 29.30 62.09
C GLN A 828 14.57 30.25 61.97
N LEU A 829 14.33 31.54 61.65
CA LEU A 829 15.32 32.61 61.51
C LEU A 829 15.59 33.33 62.85
N PRO A 830 16.81 33.24 63.42
CA PRO A 830 17.17 33.91 64.67
C PRO A 830 17.05 35.44 64.60
N SER A 831 16.67 36.09 65.71
CA SER A 831 16.52 37.56 65.81
C SER A 831 17.81 38.31 66.16
N GLU A 832 18.81 37.60 66.70
CA GLU A 832 20.05 38.20 67.22
C GLU A 832 21.23 38.09 66.23
N ASP A 833 21.11 37.23 65.23
CA ASP A 833 22.17 36.95 64.26
C ASP A 833 22.09 37.89 63.07
N ALA A 834 23.12 38.73 62.91
CA ALA A 834 23.24 39.69 61.81
C ALA A 834 23.13 39.04 60.42
N ASP A 835 23.50 37.76 60.34
CA ASP A 835 23.47 36.96 59.14
C ASP A 835 22.07 36.74 58.54
N TYR A 836 21.04 36.81 59.39
CA TYR A 836 19.66 36.53 59.00
C TYR A 836 18.76 37.78 58.97
N PHE A 837 19.26 38.98 59.34
CA PHE A 837 18.46 40.21 59.38
C PHE A 837 17.81 40.53 58.03
N GLU A 838 18.56 40.47 56.93
CA GLU A 838 18.04 40.70 55.58
C GLU A 838 16.99 39.64 55.19
N SER A 839 17.26 38.35 55.47
CA SER A 839 16.32 37.25 55.19
C SER A 839 15.02 37.42 55.97
N ARG A 840 15.11 37.87 57.24
CA ARG A 840 13.97 38.17 58.11
C ARG A 840 13.16 39.36 57.61
N ALA A 841 13.82 40.43 57.14
CA ALA A 841 13.16 41.59 56.55
C ALA A 841 12.38 41.22 55.28
N ILE A 842 12.94 40.37 54.42
CA ILE A 842 12.28 39.86 53.20
C ILE A 842 11.03 39.05 53.55
N VAL A 843 11.11 38.13 54.51
CA VAL A 843 9.95 37.32 54.93
C VAL A 843 8.85 38.18 55.55
N LEU A 844 9.21 39.15 56.41
CA LEU A 844 8.26 40.11 56.99
C LEU A 844 7.58 40.97 55.93
N SER A 845 8.31 41.34 54.88
CA SER A 845 7.75 42.03 53.72
C SER A 845 6.67 41.19 53.04
N LYS A 846 6.95 39.91 52.77
CA LYS A 846 5.99 38.99 52.13
C LYS A 846 4.78 38.67 53.01
N MET A 847 4.86 38.91 54.32
CA MET A 847 3.73 38.81 55.26
C MET A 847 2.89 40.10 55.34
N GLY A 848 3.31 41.20 54.72
CA GLY A 848 2.65 42.51 54.83
C GLY A 848 3.03 43.31 56.09
N TYR A 849 3.97 42.82 56.91
CA TYR A 849 4.45 43.54 58.09
C TYR A 849 5.52 44.58 57.72
N HIS A 850 5.16 45.54 56.86
CA HIS A 850 6.07 46.54 56.29
C HIS A 850 6.77 47.39 57.35
N LYS A 851 6.09 47.71 58.46
CA LYS A 851 6.67 48.49 59.58
C LYS A 851 7.84 47.75 60.23
N GLN A 852 7.71 46.45 60.44
CA GLN A 852 8.75 45.63 61.05
C GLN A 852 9.91 45.39 60.08
N ALA A 853 9.62 45.16 58.80
CA ALA A 853 10.65 45.05 57.76
C ALA A 853 11.48 46.34 57.64
N LEU A 854 10.83 47.50 57.62
CA LEU A 854 11.53 48.80 57.60
C LEU A 854 12.31 49.08 58.88
N GLN A 855 11.84 48.65 60.05
CA GLN A 855 12.61 48.73 61.30
C GLN A 855 13.93 47.95 61.20
N ILE A 856 13.94 46.79 60.56
CA ILE A 856 15.16 46.01 60.33
C ILE A 856 16.11 46.79 59.40
N TYR A 857 15.63 47.30 58.27
CA TYR A 857 16.47 48.08 57.34
C TYR A 857 17.04 49.36 57.96
N VAL A 858 16.23 50.09 58.72
CA VAL A 858 16.59 51.40 59.28
C VAL A 858 17.44 51.29 60.55
N PHE A 859 17.13 50.37 61.46
CA PHE A 859 17.78 50.32 62.79
C PHE A 859 18.77 49.17 62.96
N GLN A 860 18.51 47.99 62.37
CA GLN A 860 19.40 46.83 62.52
C GLN A 860 20.48 46.80 61.44
N LEU A 861 20.11 46.97 60.17
CA LEU A 861 21.03 47.01 59.03
C LEU A 861 21.61 48.41 58.78
N GLN A 862 20.92 49.47 59.22
CA GLN A 862 21.28 50.89 58.99
C GLN A 862 21.51 51.24 57.51
N ASP A 863 20.83 50.54 56.59
CA ASP A 863 20.94 50.73 55.14
C ASP A 863 19.73 51.52 54.63
N TYR A 864 19.87 52.86 54.65
CA TYR A 864 18.81 53.79 54.24
C TYR A 864 18.48 53.72 52.74
N HIS A 865 19.46 53.32 51.93
CA HIS A 865 19.27 53.16 50.48
C HIS A 865 18.37 51.96 50.20
N LYS A 866 18.64 50.81 50.83
CA LYS A 866 17.74 49.63 50.72
C LYS A 866 16.35 49.91 51.29
N ALA A 867 16.23 50.70 52.34
CA ALA A 867 14.93 51.11 52.87
C ALA A 867 14.13 51.95 51.86
N GLU A 868 14.78 52.87 51.13
CA GLU A 868 14.14 53.63 50.04
C GLU A 868 13.77 52.71 48.85
N GLU A 869 14.67 51.81 48.46
CA GLU A 869 14.43 50.83 47.39
C GLU A 869 13.24 49.90 47.71
N TYR A 870 13.15 49.44 48.96
CA TYR A 870 12.03 48.67 49.47
C TYR A 870 10.69 49.41 49.32
N CYS A 871 10.65 50.68 49.70
CA CYS A 871 9.47 51.52 49.52
C CYS A 871 9.13 51.71 48.04
N ASN A 872 10.13 51.89 47.16
CA ASN A 872 9.94 51.98 45.72
C ASN A 872 9.32 50.70 45.14
N GLN A 873 9.84 49.53 45.52
CA GLN A 873 9.34 48.23 45.04
C GLN A 873 7.87 48.02 45.46
N ILE A 874 7.52 48.31 46.71
CA ILE A 874 6.15 48.14 47.18
C ILE A 874 5.20 49.14 46.53
N TYR A 875 5.63 50.40 46.39
CA TYR A 875 4.86 51.44 45.72
C TYR A 875 4.54 51.09 44.26
N LEU A 876 5.48 50.48 43.53
CA LEU A 876 5.27 50.01 42.16
C LEU A 876 4.39 48.74 42.10
N SER A 877 4.48 47.86 43.11
CA SER A 877 3.69 46.62 43.16
C SER A 877 2.24 46.81 43.62
N THR A 878 1.95 47.90 44.33
CA THR A 878 0.58 48.21 44.79
C THR A 878 -0.19 48.82 43.61
N PRO A 879 -1.34 48.25 43.19
CA PRO A 879 -2.14 48.82 42.11
C PRO A 879 -2.58 50.23 42.52
N GLN A 880 -2.01 51.24 41.87
CA GLN A 880 -2.44 52.63 42.04
C GLN A 880 -3.93 52.72 41.65
N PRO A 881 -4.77 53.46 42.40
CA PRO A 881 -6.14 53.70 41.97
C PRO A 881 -6.12 54.26 40.54
N ASN A 882 -6.73 53.52 39.62
CA ASN A 882 -6.65 53.73 38.17
C ASN A 882 -6.81 55.21 37.80
N SER A 883 -5.76 55.78 37.21
CA SER A 883 -5.91 56.89 36.28
C SER A 883 -6.96 56.49 35.22
N PRO A 884 -7.91 57.37 34.87
CA PRO A 884 -9.10 57.00 34.09
C PRO A 884 -8.82 56.72 32.59
N THR A 885 -7.60 56.34 32.23
CA THR A 885 -7.11 56.29 30.85
C THR A 885 -6.66 54.90 30.37
N LYS A 886 -6.96 53.80 31.07
CA LYS A 886 -6.85 52.45 30.49
C LYS A 886 -8.07 51.58 30.79
N SER A 887 -8.71 51.13 29.70
CA SER A 887 -9.78 50.12 29.57
C SER A 887 -11.04 50.30 30.44
N PHE A 888 -12.13 50.68 29.77
CA PHE A 888 -13.50 50.44 30.24
C PHE A 888 -13.71 48.93 30.51
N GLN A 889 -13.88 48.56 31.78
CA GLN A 889 -14.75 47.44 32.16
C GLN A 889 -15.96 48.03 32.92
N PRO A 890 -17.20 47.69 32.54
CA PRO A 890 -18.39 48.21 33.19
C PRO A 890 -18.68 47.41 34.47
N SER A 891 -17.95 47.68 35.54
CA SER A 891 -18.36 47.25 36.88
C SER A 891 -19.19 48.37 37.51
N THR A 892 -20.49 48.12 37.53
CA THR A 892 -21.48 48.82 38.34
C THR A 892 -21.08 48.75 39.80
N THR A 893 -21.31 49.85 40.53
CA THR A 893 -21.05 50.07 41.96
C THR A 893 -19.60 50.44 42.31
N LEU A 894 -19.36 51.75 42.46
CA LEU A 894 -18.63 52.40 43.57
C LEU A 894 -18.81 53.94 43.45
N PRO A 895 -18.78 54.68 44.57
CA PRO A 895 -19.38 56.01 44.70
C PRO A 895 -18.46 57.15 44.27
N ALA A 896 -19.06 58.18 43.67
CA ALA A 896 -18.45 59.49 43.46
C ALA A 896 -18.36 60.24 44.80
N SER A 897 -17.25 60.07 45.52
CA SER A 897 -16.71 61.00 46.52
C SER A 897 -15.60 60.30 47.30
N VAL A 898 -14.35 60.48 46.87
CA VAL A 898 -13.21 60.33 47.78
C VAL A 898 -12.40 61.61 47.62
N ASP A 899 -12.46 62.46 48.64
CA ASP A 899 -11.57 63.61 48.77
C ASP A 899 -10.11 63.11 48.80
N PRO A 900 -9.15 63.78 48.13
CA PRO A 900 -7.73 63.42 48.18
C PRO A 900 -7.13 63.41 49.60
N GLU A 901 -7.83 63.97 50.58
CA GLU A 901 -7.40 64.12 51.97
C GLU A 901 -7.59 62.87 52.83
N ASP A 902 -8.38 61.88 52.41
CA ASP A 902 -8.67 60.63 53.16
C ASP A 902 -7.92 59.39 52.65
N SER A 903 -6.76 59.58 52.02
CA SER A 903 -5.93 58.47 51.54
C SER A 903 -5.13 57.81 52.67
N GLU A 904 -5.23 56.47 52.78
CA GLU A 904 -4.44 55.66 53.72
C GLU A 904 -2.93 56.04 53.68
N PRO A 905 -2.22 56.03 54.83
CA PRO A 905 -0.82 56.45 54.89
C PRO A 905 0.06 55.59 53.97
N SER A 906 0.65 56.21 52.95
CA SER A 906 1.50 55.50 51.98
C SER A 906 2.74 54.89 52.63
N ILE A 907 3.37 53.90 51.99
CA ILE A 907 4.57 53.26 52.55
C ILE A 907 5.75 54.22 52.77
N TYR A 908 5.84 55.29 51.98
CA TYR A 908 6.80 56.36 52.19
C TYR A 908 6.48 57.19 53.43
N HIS A 909 5.20 57.34 53.79
CA HIS A 909 4.79 58.00 55.03
C HIS A 909 5.21 57.15 56.24
N LEU A 910 5.14 55.82 56.13
CA LEU A 910 5.65 54.91 57.14
C LEU A 910 7.17 55.02 57.31
N LEU A 911 7.94 55.05 56.22
CA LEU A 911 9.40 55.25 56.27
C LEU A 911 9.75 56.63 56.87
N LEU A 912 9.03 57.67 56.47
CA LEU A 912 9.19 59.02 57.01
C LEU A 912 8.90 59.06 58.53
N SER A 913 7.84 58.37 58.98
CA SER A 913 7.51 58.26 60.40
C SER A 913 8.60 57.53 61.20
N LEU A 914 9.25 56.52 60.60
CA LEU A 914 10.36 55.81 61.25
C LEU A 914 11.62 56.66 61.36
N TYR A 915 11.86 57.59 60.42
CA TYR A 915 12.97 58.53 60.52
C TYR A 915 12.71 59.68 61.49
N LEU A 916 11.50 60.21 61.54
CA LEU A 916 11.17 61.42 62.32
C LEU A 916 10.63 61.12 63.72
N THR A 917 9.92 60.01 63.88
CA THR A 917 9.31 59.55 65.14
C THR A 917 9.65 58.08 65.42
N PRO A 918 10.93 57.73 65.60
CA PRO A 918 11.35 56.35 65.83
C PRO A 918 10.86 55.80 67.19
N PRO A 919 10.59 54.49 67.29
CA PRO A 919 10.29 53.85 68.57
C PRO A 919 11.54 53.85 69.50
N PRO A 920 11.36 54.00 70.83
CA PRO A 920 12.48 53.93 71.78
C PRO A 920 13.19 52.58 71.68
N PRO A 921 14.55 52.50 71.67
CA PRO A 921 15.54 53.52 72.04
C PRO A 921 16.16 54.33 70.88
N HIS A 922 15.61 54.28 69.67
CA HIS A 922 16.25 54.88 68.49
C HIS A 922 16.03 56.40 68.39
N GLN A 923 16.96 57.12 67.75
CA GLN A 923 16.92 58.59 67.60
C GLN A 923 16.50 59.03 66.18
N ALA A 924 15.89 60.22 66.08
CA ALA A 924 15.39 60.74 64.81
C ALA A 924 16.53 61.05 63.83
N ASN A 925 16.35 60.65 62.56
CA ASN A 925 17.35 60.76 61.50
C ASN A 925 16.90 61.75 60.41
N TRP A 926 17.38 62.99 60.50
CA TRP A 926 16.93 64.12 59.67
C TRP A 926 17.40 64.07 58.20
N PRO A 927 18.67 63.75 57.88
CA PRO A 927 19.14 63.81 56.49
C PRO A 927 18.39 62.87 55.54
N PRO A 928 18.17 61.57 55.85
CA PRO A 928 17.39 60.68 54.99
C PRO A 928 15.92 61.08 54.89
N ALA A 929 15.33 61.66 55.94
CA ALA A 929 13.95 62.15 55.92
C ALA A 929 13.76 63.32 54.94
N LEU A 930 14.69 64.28 54.94
CA LEU A 930 14.65 65.43 54.03
C LEU A 930 14.92 65.01 52.57
N GLU A 931 15.83 64.06 52.36
CA GLU A 931 16.09 63.49 51.03
C GLU A 931 14.86 62.75 50.47
N LEU A 932 14.18 61.97 51.32
CA LEU A 932 12.94 61.27 50.96
C LEU A 932 11.82 62.26 50.59
N LEU A 933 11.67 63.36 51.34
CA LEU A 933 10.71 64.43 51.06
C LEU A 933 11.02 65.16 49.75
N GLY A 934 12.30 65.37 49.42
CA GLY A 934 12.71 65.98 48.17
C GLY A 934 12.41 65.11 46.95
N LYS A 935 12.66 63.79 47.03
CA LYS A 935 12.47 62.84 45.92
C LYS A 935 11.03 62.39 45.75
N HIS A 936 10.36 61.99 46.83
CA HIS A 936 9.01 61.36 46.81
C HIS A 936 7.93 62.25 47.41
N GLY A 937 8.23 63.50 47.75
CA GLY A 937 7.31 64.44 48.41
C GLY A 937 5.95 64.59 47.72
N ALA A 938 5.91 64.53 46.39
CA ALA A 938 4.68 64.64 45.63
C ALA A 938 3.71 63.45 45.83
N ARG A 939 4.21 62.29 46.27
CA ARG A 939 3.47 61.02 46.45
C ARG A 939 2.90 60.83 47.86
N LEU A 940 3.27 61.67 48.82
CA LEU A 940 2.78 61.59 50.19
C LEU A 940 1.41 62.31 50.31
N PRO A 941 0.66 62.22 51.42
CA PRO A 941 -0.44 63.14 51.72
C PRO A 941 0.09 64.43 52.35
N ALA A 942 -0.35 65.61 51.91
CA ALA A 942 0.27 66.87 52.33
C ALA A 942 0.01 67.22 53.80
N SER A 943 -1.21 66.97 54.27
CA SER A 943 -1.64 67.16 55.66
C SER A 943 -0.81 66.31 56.63
N THR A 944 -0.90 64.98 56.48
CA THR A 944 -0.23 64.03 57.39
C THR A 944 1.29 64.14 57.35
N THR A 945 1.88 64.50 56.21
CA THR A 945 3.33 64.70 56.11
C THR A 945 3.80 65.92 56.89
N LEU A 946 3.03 67.02 56.86
CA LEU A 946 3.37 68.22 57.60
C LEU A 946 3.16 68.04 59.11
N ASP A 947 2.18 67.24 59.52
CA ASP A 947 1.95 66.89 60.93
C ASP A 947 3.10 66.09 61.56
N LEU A 948 3.83 65.32 60.75
CA LEU A 948 5.04 64.60 61.20
C LEU A 948 6.28 65.50 61.32
N MET A 949 6.24 66.74 60.82
CA MET A 949 7.38 67.65 60.91
C MET A 949 7.46 68.28 62.30
N PRO A 950 8.65 68.35 62.93
CA PRO A 950 8.76 69.06 64.19
C PRO A 950 8.55 70.56 63.97
N PRO A 951 8.01 71.28 64.97
CA PRO A 951 7.83 72.73 64.89
C PRO A 951 9.16 73.51 64.79
N THR A 952 10.29 72.84 65.02
CA THR A 952 11.64 73.42 64.96
C THR A 952 12.28 73.38 63.58
N LEU A 953 11.71 72.68 62.59
CA LEU A 953 12.29 72.55 61.26
C LEU A 953 12.12 73.85 60.44
N PRO A 954 13.22 74.46 59.92
CA PRO A 954 13.10 75.64 59.08
C PRO A 954 12.35 75.35 57.77
N VAL A 955 11.39 76.21 57.43
CA VAL A 955 10.60 76.10 56.19
C VAL A 955 11.49 76.11 54.93
N LYS A 956 12.65 76.77 54.99
CA LYS A 956 13.64 76.79 53.90
C LYS A 956 14.10 75.39 53.50
N ASP A 957 14.23 74.46 54.45
CA ASP A 957 14.72 73.11 54.19
C ASP A 957 13.66 72.22 53.52
N LEU A 958 12.40 72.68 53.50
CA LEU A 958 11.27 72.07 52.77
C LEU A 958 11.05 72.67 51.36
N GLU A 959 11.94 73.55 50.89
CA GLU A 959 11.80 74.22 49.59
C GLU A 959 11.60 73.23 48.42
N TRP A 960 12.38 72.15 48.39
CA TRP A 960 12.30 71.12 47.35
C TRP A 960 10.97 70.35 47.40
N TYR A 961 10.47 70.06 48.60
CA TYR A 961 9.17 69.42 48.81
C TYR A 961 8.03 70.29 48.25
N PHE A 962 7.97 71.57 48.63
CA PHE A 962 6.92 72.49 48.19
C PHE A 962 6.97 72.74 46.67
N ARG A 963 8.16 72.95 46.12
CA ARG A 963 8.33 73.12 44.66
C ARG A 963 7.91 71.87 43.91
N GLY A 964 8.30 70.68 44.38
CA GLY A 964 7.92 69.40 43.79
C GLY A 964 6.41 69.19 43.79
N ARG A 965 5.74 69.46 44.92
CA ARG A 965 4.28 69.38 45.06
C ARG A 965 3.52 70.31 44.12
N ILE A 966 3.90 71.60 44.09
CA ILE A 966 3.23 72.60 43.25
C ILE A 966 3.37 72.25 41.77
N ARG A 967 4.56 71.81 41.35
CA ARG A 967 4.79 71.34 39.98
C ARG A 967 3.93 70.13 39.63
N ASN A 968 3.87 69.13 40.53
CA ASN A 968 3.05 67.94 40.31
C ASN A 968 1.56 68.27 40.22
N ALA A 969 1.04 69.11 41.12
CA ALA A 969 -0.36 69.54 41.10
C ALA A 969 -0.72 70.26 39.78
N ASN A 970 0.15 71.15 39.30
CA ASN A 970 -0.02 71.81 38.01
C ASN A 970 0.04 70.83 36.82
N SER A 971 0.93 69.83 36.89
CA SER A 971 1.05 68.79 35.86
C SER A 971 -0.23 67.97 35.75
N VAL A 972 -0.74 67.46 36.89
CA VAL A 972 -1.99 66.69 36.95
C VAL A 972 -3.17 67.50 36.44
N MET A 973 -3.30 68.78 36.84
CA MET A 973 -4.37 69.66 36.35
C MET A 973 -4.31 69.87 34.83
N ASN A 974 -3.11 70.02 34.27
CA ASN A 974 -2.94 70.18 32.82
C ASN A 974 -3.24 68.89 32.06
N GLU A 975 -2.81 67.74 32.59
CA GLU A 975 -3.11 66.42 32.03
C GLU A 975 -4.62 66.16 32.01
N GLU A 976 -5.32 66.38 33.12
CA GLU A 976 -6.78 66.26 33.22
C GLU A 976 -7.50 67.17 32.21
N ARG A 977 -7.00 68.39 32.01
CA ARG A 977 -7.54 69.32 31.01
C ARG A 977 -7.38 68.80 29.59
N ILE A 978 -6.24 68.17 29.28
CA ILE A 978 -5.98 67.56 27.96
C ILE A 978 -6.89 66.35 27.77
N VAL A 979 -6.98 65.45 28.75
CA VAL A 979 -7.83 64.26 28.71
C VAL A 979 -9.30 64.65 28.55
N ALA A 980 -9.79 65.65 29.30
CA ALA A 980 -11.15 66.15 29.17
C ALA A 980 -11.44 66.68 27.75
N ARG A 981 -10.48 67.37 27.12
CA ARG A 981 -10.64 67.86 25.74
C ARG A 981 -10.61 66.72 24.72
N LEU A 982 -9.73 65.74 24.87
CA LEU A 982 -9.66 64.57 23.99
C LEU A 982 -10.95 63.73 24.07
N ARG A 983 -11.49 63.51 25.28
CA ARG A 983 -12.80 62.88 25.47
C ARG A 983 -13.93 63.71 24.85
N GLY A 984 -13.81 65.03 24.86
CA GLY A 984 -14.74 65.92 24.16
C GLY A 984 -14.73 65.70 22.64
N VAL A 985 -13.56 65.45 22.05
CA VAL A 985 -13.41 65.12 20.61
C VAL A 985 -13.99 63.72 20.32
N GLU A 986 -13.65 62.72 21.12
CA GLU A 986 -14.18 61.36 20.99
C GLU A 986 -15.71 61.34 21.09
N LYS A 987 -16.28 62.10 22.03
CA LYS A 987 -17.73 62.28 22.14
C LYS A 987 -18.32 62.85 20.83
N ALA A 988 -17.70 63.87 20.26
CA ALA A 988 -18.17 64.49 19.03
C ALA A 988 -18.11 63.51 17.83
N GLU A 989 -17.05 62.69 17.75
CA GLU A 989 -16.91 61.65 16.74
C GLU A 989 -17.99 60.56 16.87
N VAL A 990 -18.24 60.07 18.08
CA VAL A 990 -19.30 59.08 18.37
C VAL A 990 -20.68 59.67 18.06
N GLU A 991 -20.96 60.92 18.45
CA GLU A 991 -22.21 61.60 18.11
C GLU A 991 -22.39 61.73 16.59
N ALA A 992 -21.33 62.06 15.84
CA ALA A 992 -21.35 62.12 14.39
C ALA A 992 -21.63 60.75 13.75
N GLN A 993 -20.96 59.69 14.22
CA GLN A 993 -21.17 58.33 13.71
C GLN A 993 -22.59 57.83 13.99
N VAL A 994 -23.18 58.15 15.14
CA VAL A 994 -24.56 57.76 15.46
C VAL A 994 -25.59 58.51 14.60
N LEU A 995 -25.36 59.79 14.32
CA LEU A 995 -26.26 60.61 13.51
C LEU A 995 -26.19 60.29 12.01
N LEU A 996 -24.97 60.16 11.47
CA LEU A 996 -24.73 59.99 10.02
C LEU A 996 -24.59 58.53 9.60
N GLY A 997 -24.12 57.67 10.50
CA GLY A 997 -23.81 56.26 10.28
C GLY A 997 -22.81 55.96 9.17
N ASP A 998 -22.31 54.73 9.17
CA ASP A 998 -21.50 54.22 8.06
C ASP A 998 -22.44 53.78 6.94
N GLY A 999 -22.31 54.38 5.75
CA GLY A 999 -23.15 54.05 4.60
C GLY A 999 -22.98 52.59 4.20
N LYS A 1000 -24.06 51.81 4.19
CA LYS A 1000 -24.05 50.41 3.72
C LYS A 1000 -24.52 50.35 2.28
N VAL A 1001 -23.82 49.57 1.45
CA VAL A 1001 -24.25 49.30 0.07
C VAL A 1001 -25.34 48.24 0.11
N ASP A 1002 -26.50 48.54 -0.47
CA ASP A 1002 -27.59 47.57 -0.58
C ASP A 1002 -27.31 46.53 -1.70
N ALA A 1003 -28.13 45.48 -1.76
CA ALA A 1003 -27.99 44.39 -2.74
C ALA A 1003 -28.11 44.83 -4.21
N HIS A 1004 -28.48 46.08 -4.49
CA HIS A 1004 -28.58 46.66 -5.83
C HIS A 1004 -27.47 47.69 -6.10
N GLY A 1005 -26.43 47.74 -5.26
CA GLY A 1005 -25.25 48.57 -5.44
C GLY A 1005 -25.43 50.04 -5.05
N ARG A 1006 -26.49 50.41 -4.31
CA ARG A 1006 -26.71 51.79 -3.86
C ARG A 1006 -26.21 51.99 -2.44
N THR A 1007 -25.46 53.06 -2.20
CA THR A 1007 -25.03 53.47 -0.86
C THR A 1007 -26.21 54.06 -0.10
N VAL A 1008 -26.66 53.34 0.93
CA VAL A 1008 -27.72 53.80 1.84
C VAL A 1008 -27.05 54.35 3.10
N PRO A 1009 -27.29 55.63 3.46
CA PRO A 1009 -26.70 56.21 4.67
C PRO A 1009 -27.19 55.45 5.92
N GLY A 1010 -26.25 55.09 6.80
CA GLY A 1010 -26.54 54.53 8.11
C GLY A 1010 -27.04 55.61 9.09
N GLY A 1011 -27.22 55.26 10.37
CA GLY A 1011 -27.49 56.26 11.43
C GLY A 1011 -28.92 56.75 11.54
N TYR A 1012 -29.18 57.66 12.49
CA TYR A 1012 -30.53 58.20 12.75
C TYR A 1012 -31.08 59.08 11.62
N ASN A 1013 -30.23 59.66 10.77
CA ASN A 1013 -30.65 60.49 9.63
C ASN A 1013 -31.02 59.70 8.35
N ARG A 1014 -31.07 58.36 8.42
CA ARG A 1014 -31.45 57.51 7.29
C ARG A 1014 -32.89 57.76 6.81
N ARG A 1015 -33.11 57.63 5.50
CA ARG A 1015 -34.43 57.77 4.84
C ARG A 1015 -34.84 56.44 4.20
N VAL A 1016 -36.09 56.02 4.41
CA VAL A 1016 -36.65 54.79 3.81
C VAL A 1016 -37.92 55.14 3.04
N VAL A 1017 -37.99 54.71 1.78
CA VAL A 1017 -39.15 54.89 0.88
C VAL A 1017 -40.09 53.69 1.00
N ILE A 1018 -41.41 53.94 1.01
CA ILE A 1018 -42.45 52.92 1.06
C ILE A 1018 -43.30 53.03 -0.19
N ASP A 1019 -43.15 52.06 -1.08
CA ASP A 1019 -43.95 51.93 -2.30
C ASP A 1019 -45.15 50.99 -2.06
N GLU A 1020 -46.10 50.94 -2.99
CA GLU A 1020 -47.34 50.16 -2.85
C GLU A 1020 -47.13 48.65 -2.70
N ASP A 1021 -46.00 48.15 -3.19
CA ASP A 1021 -45.60 46.74 -3.13
C ASP A 1021 -44.94 46.36 -1.80
N ARG A 1022 -44.60 47.34 -0.95
CA ARG A 1022 -43.90 47.09 0.31
C ARG A 1022 -44.89 46.76 1.42
N HIS A 1023 -44.71 45.60 2.05
CA HIS A 1023 -45.57 45.08 3.11
C HIS A 1023 -44.83 45.05 4.45
N CYS A 1024 -45.57 45.05 5.55
CA CYS A 1024 -45.00 44.92 6.90
C CYS A 1024 -44.21 43.61 7.04
N ALA A 1025 -42.95 43.70 7.47
CA ALA A 1025 -42.09 42.51 7.62
C ALA A 1025 -42.58 41.48 8.67
N ILE A 1026 -43.52 41.86 9.55
CA ILE A 1026 -44.05 40.99 10.61
C ILE A 1026 -45.42 40.43 10.24
N CYS A 1027 -46.35 41.27 9.79
CA CYS A 1027 -47.73 40.83 9.49
C CYS A 1027 -48.03 40.67 8.00
N HIS A 1028 -47.08 41.00 7.13
CA HIS A 1028 -47.17 40.94 5.66
C HIS A 1028 -48.35 41.70 5.04
N LYS A 1029 -48.97 42.65 5.76
CA LYS A 1029 -50.03 43.55 5.25
C LYS A 1029 -49.45 44.88 4.73
N ARG A 1030 -50.16 45.52 3.80
CA ARG A 1030 -49.81 46.85 3.26
C ARG A 1030 -49.86 47.94 4.34
N PHE A 1031 -49.03 48.97 4.22
CA PHE A 1031 -48.92 50.02 5.25
C PHE A 1031 -50.03 51.06 5.22
N GLY A 1032 -50.48 51.49 4.03
CA GLY A 1032 -51.50 52.53 3.88
C GLY A 1032 -51.15 53.80 4.67
N GLY A 1033 -52.13 54.40 5.37
CA GLY A 1033 -51.94 55.57 6.25
C GLY A 1033 -51.49 55.25 7.69
N SER A 1034 -51.04 54.03 7.96
CA SER A 1034 -50.67 53.60 9.32
C SER A 1034 -49.30 54.13 9.74
N ALA A 1035 -49.12 54.42 11.04
CA ALA A 1035 -47.80 54.78 11.58
C ALA A 1035 -46.80 53.62 11.43
N ILE A 1036 -45.61 53.93 10.93
CA ILE A 1036 -44.53 52.99 10.58
C ILE A 1036 -43.32 53.15 11.52
N ARG A 1037 -42.53 52.08 11.62
CA ARG A 1037 -41.18 52.10 12.21
C ARG A 1037 -40.22 51.31 11.33
N VAL A 1038 -38.94 51.65 11.41
CA VAL A 1038 -37.88 51.05 10.59
C VAL A 1038 -36.80 50.46 11.51
N TYR A 1039 -36.47 49.18 11.35
CA TYR A 1039 -35.37 48.53 12.07
C TYR A 1039 -33.99 48.82 11.44
N PRO A 1040 -32.87 48.63 12.14
CA PRO A 1040 -31.51 48.90 11.62
C PRO A 1040 -31.17 48.23 10.28
N ASP A 1041 -31.85 47.14 9.92
CA ASP A 1041 -31.73 46.37 8.68
C ASP A 1041 -32.59 46.90 7.52
N ASN A 1042 -33.22 48.07 7.67
CA ASN A 1042 -34.17 48.69 6.75
C ASN A 1042 -35.50 47.94 6.57
N SER A 1043 -35.83 46.97 7.44
CA SER A 1043 -37.16 46.40 7.46
C SER A 1043 -38.17 47.40 8.04
N VAL A 1044 -39.30 47.57 7.34
CA VAL A 1044 -40.38 48.48 7.75
C VAL A 1044 -41.48 47.64 8.40
N VAL A 1045 -42.00 48.11 9.53
CA VAL A 1045 -43.08 47.45 10.27
C VAL A 1045 -44.11 48.47 10.70
N HIS A 1046 -45.37 48.05 10.86
CA HIS A 1046 -46.36 48.89 11.53
C HIS A 1046 -45.89 49.16 12.97
N SER A 1047 -46.12 50.37 13.47
CA SER A 1047 -45.73 50.77 14.83
C SER A 1047 -46.27 49.79 15.90
N GLY A 1048 -47.47 49.23 15.68
CA GLY A 1048 -48.08 48.22 16.56
C GLY A 1048 -47.45 46.82 16.45
N CYS A 1049 -46.89 46.44 15.29
CA CYS A 1049 -46.23 45.14 15.12
C CYS A 1049 -44.90 45.05 15.86
N MET A 1050 -44.28 46.18 16.20
CA MET A 1050 -43.02 46.24 16.95
C MET A 1050 -43.14 45.62 18.36
N ARG A 1051 -44.33 45.66 18.97
CA ARG A 1051 -44.58 45.12 20.32
C ARG A 1051 -45.26 43.74 20.31
N GLY A 1052 -45.38 43.11 19.14
CA GLY A 1052 -46.20 41.91 18.91
C GLY A 1052 -45.47 40.56 18.95
N SER A 1053 -44.34 40.43 19.66
CA SER A 1053 -43.74 39.11 19.95
C SER A 1053 -43.26 38.94 21.40
N VAL A 1054 -43.88 39.60 22.38
CA VAL A 1054 -43.90 39.12 23.76
C VAL A 1054 -45.22 39.50 24.43
N GLY A 1055 -46.07 38.51 24.70
CA GLY A 1055 -46.96 38.53 25.87
C GLY A 1055 -48.46 38.34 25.64
N LYS A 1056 -48.90 37.07 25.49
CA LYS A 1056 -50.14 36.41 26.02
C LYS A 1056 -50.50 35.24 25.10
N LYS A 1057 -50.68 33.99 25.53
CA LYS A 1057 -51.16 33.42 26.81
C LYS A 1057 -50.64 31.98 27.00
N ASN A 1058 -50.41 31.62 28.26
CA ASN A 1058 -50.27 30.29 28.86
C ASN A 1058 -50.73 29.10 27.99
N THR A 1059 -49.87 28.08 27.89
CA THR A 1059 -50.23 26.69 28.27
C THR A 1059 -48.98 25.82 28.45
N ASN A 1060 -49.05 25.04 29.52
CA ASN A 1060 -48.37 23.79 29.87
C ASN A 1060 -47.46 23.05 28.87
N SER A 1061 -46.53 22.35 29.53
CA SER A 1061 -46.04 20.99 29.29
C SER A 1061 -44.86 20.78 28.35
N ASN A 1062 -43.83 20.17 28.96
CA ASN A 1062 -42.97 19.11 28.46
C ASN A 1062 -42.52 19.15 27.00
N SER A 1063 -41.21 19.26 26.78
CA SER A 1063 -40.37 18.06 26.57
C SER A 1063 -38.97 18.45 26.03
N TRP A 1064 -37.94 17.75 26.55
CA TRP A 1064 -36.61 17.49 25.97
C TRP A 1064 -35.52 18.57 26.09
N ARG A 1065 -34.66 18.41 27.11
CA ARG A 1065 -33.38 17.70 26.89
C ARG A 1065 -33.29 16.54 27.86
#